data_AF-A0A6G0XES9-F1
#
_entry.id   AF-A0A6G0XES9-F1
#
_cell.length_a   1.000
_cell.length_b   1.000
_cell.length_c   1.000
_cell.angle_alpha   90.00
_cell.angle_beta   90.00
_cell.angle_gamma   90.00
#
_symmetry.space_group_name_H-M   'P 1'
#
loop_
_entity.id
_entity.type
_entity.pdbx_description
1 polymer ?
#
loop_
_entity_poly.entity_id
_entity_poly.type
_entity_poly.pdbx_seq_one_letter_code
_entity_poly.pdbx_strand_id
1 'polypeptide(L)'
;MTCRGFADAFERQGHLVRIMYPGNYSAITDHLWDIVFIEGWFPAITAFIHEVRRVTSDYVKVYFFCLDPDFPGLDIIQDLDVDAFFTNSHEALDILQHHAHYAEFMQLAATPSQISSTSLAPKPSVGLNASIVYVGSVVGIETKRDLPTMLHEAIPFGLVIYGHAWNLYPEFAPYWRGVLPPEDLLDVYASAKVILGATMAGQRSSGMINNRVFEVLAAGSILISDHFDALERLFGDRILYYTKPGDIARHMATLAAFPHTPHDLRAFINDHHTYEHRVEQILAVHLTKLPMLQLDSRPNSPLFAVVVDHSFLDTDFLASMYVQDALIPALESLRSTYCVVFVSLADAAQATLKHGDFVLFVSCWACPLDIDARKTFPEVSVYGKGLYLLRTPMEPLPSSAADFYDVLFATGMQDEASLAHLRSHRRHAFGLDLQRYEPHAKPSGVPCEWMAVGDWGADEQRLLRITGFPRQPNATYVVVLAEKNHQDHANSIAFLESLGYRVFFATSPSQIVSRLREFQCKATFLPAVDVIGSGGDWLVSIAANMGLTLHVVDDSIRWGAVYSSKPRWDLTYLTDAFRQGMAQTLCFGRANSTVRMVSPRDGAFVGRVFTVEFDTSLLDVPRDGNVCLVINNDTYGCVMHPDLKFTVAWSMSGTAGSSLSLQLVLTSNIYGNYFASAPSIQVYYAPDLPEEPRPARAYHISL
;
A
#
# COMPACT_ATOMS: atom_id res chain seq x y z
N MET A 1 0.09 -17.32 16.51
CA MET A 1 1.13 -17.84 17.43
C MET A 1 2.51 -17.60 16.85
N THR A 2 2.72 -17.87 15.56
CA THR A 2 3.97 -17.61 14.84
C THR A 2 4.48 -16.17 14.97
N CYS A 3 3.71 -15.13 14.61
CA CYS A 3 4.10 -13.72 14.80
C CYS A 3 4.59 -13.40 16.23
N ARG A 4 3.94 -13.95 17.27
CA ARG A 4 4.36 -13.73 18.66
C ARG A 4 5.65 -14.48 18.97
N GLY A 5 5.79 -15.72 18.48
CA GLY A 5 7.03 -16.49 18.62
C GLY A 5 8.24 -15.79 18.00
N PHE A 6 8.10 -15.24 16.79
CA PHE A 6 9.12 -14.40 16.16
C PHE A 6 9.40 -13.14 16.97
N ALA A 7 8.36 -12.43 17.42
CA ALA A 7 8.54 -11.21 18.17
C ALA A 7 9.33 -11.43 19.46
N ASP A 8 8.93 -12.42 20.26
CA ASP A 8 9.63 -12.75 21.50
C ASP A 8 11.09 -13.16 21.22
N ALA A 9 11.37 -13.86 20.12
CA ALA A 9 12.72 -14.27 19.74
C ALA A 9 13.60 -13.09 19.32
N PHE A 10 13.09 -12.16 18.52
CA PHE A 10 13.79 -10.92 18.19
C PHE A 10 14.03 -10.05 19.44
N GLU A 11 13.03 -9.91 20.31
CA GLU A 11 13.16 -9.15 21.57
C GLU A 11 14.21 -9.74 22.51
N ARG A 12 14.26 -11.08 22.64
CA ARG A 12 15.29 -11.77 23.43
C ARG A 12 16.71 -11.53 22.92
N GLN A 13 16.87 -11.29 21.62
CA GLN A 13 18.16 -10.91 21.00
C GLN A 13 18.44 -9.40 21.08
N GLY A 14 17.56 -8.62 21.72
CA GLY A 14 17.74 -7.19 21.97
C GLY A 14 17.23 -6.28 20.85
N HIS A 15 16.44 -6.80 19.91
CA HIS A 15 15.84 -6.01 18.84
C HIS A 15 14.54 -5.33 19.31
N LEU A 16 14.27 -4.15 18.75
CA LEU A 16 12.97 -3.50 18.89
C LEU A 16 11.98 -4.17 17.94
N VAL A 17 10.86 -4.66 18.48
CA VAL A 17 9.83 -5.33 17.68
C VAL A 17 8.49 -4.64 17.84
N ARG A 18 7.76 -4.58 16.73
CA ARG A 18 6.37 -4.13 16.70
C ARG A 18 5.56 -5.08 15.83
N ILE A 19 4.57 -5.72 16.45
CA ILE A 19 3.62 -6.55 15.70
C ILE A 19 2.49 -5.66 15.18
N MET A 20 2.24 -5.73 13.87
CA MET A 20 1.10 -5.10 13.20
C MET A 20 0.15 -6.19 12.71
N TYR A 21 -1.14 -5.87 12.61
CA TYR A 21 -2.17 -6.80 12.16
C TYR A 21 -3.04 -6.13 11.09
N PRO A 22 -3.68 -6.90 10.18
CA PRO A 22 -4.63 -6.34 9.23
C PRO A 22 -5.69 -5.48 9.89
N GLY A 23 -5.73 -4.20 9.51
CA GLY A 23 -6.63 -3.18 10.07
C GLY A 23 -6.04 -2.34 11.20
N ASN A 24 -4.79 -2.56 11.62
CA ASN A 24 -4.06 -1.69 12.54
C ASN A 24 -2.56 -1.62 12.18
N TYR A 25 -2.22 -0.62 11.35
CA TYR A 25 -0.85 -0.29 10.95
C TYR A 25 -0.38 1.07 11.46
N SER A 26 -1.00 1.56 12.54
CA SER A 26 -0.70 2.88 13.11
C SER A 26 0.78 3.08 13.48
N ALA A 27 1.50 1.99 13.73
CA ALA A 27 2.91 2.01 14.09
C ALA A 27 3.88 2.06 12.90
N ILE A 28 3.40 2.09 11.66
CA ILE A 28 4.26 2.07 10.46
C ILE A 28 5.26 3.23 10.43
N THR A 29 4.91 4.38 11.02
CA THR A 29 5.74 5.59 11.11
C THR A 29 6.44 5.77 12.45
N ASP A 30 6.27 4.86 13.42
CA ASP A 30 6.84 5.02 14.77
C ASP A 30 8.39 5.02 14.72
N HIS A 31 8.96 4.28 13.77
CA HIS A 31 10.40 4.10 13.59
C HIS A 31 10.77 3.99 12.11
N LEU A 32 12.05 4.23 11.79
CA LEU A 32 12.64 3.74 10.55
C LEU A 32 12.96 2.25 10.74
N TRP A 33 12.17 1.39 10.11
CA TRP A 33 12.31 -0.06 10.24
C TRP A 33 13.47 -0.59 9.39
N ASP A 34 14.34 -1.43 9.97
CA ASP A 34 15.37 -2.15 9.21
C ASP A 34 14.78 -3.36 8.47
N ILE A 35 13.87 -4.09 9.13
CA ILE A 35 13.24 -5.30 8.63
C ILE A 35 11.73 -5.23 8.85
N VAL A 36 10.97 -5.54 7.79
CA VAL A 36 9.54 -5.85 7.86
C VAL A 36 9.38 -7.30 7.44
N PHE A 37 8.95 -8.15 8.38
CA PHE A 37 8.74 -9.58 8.14
C PHE A 37 7.23 -9.89 8.13
N ILE A 38 6.71 -10.18 6.94
CA ILE A 38 5.29 -10.42 6.70
C ILE A 38 5.01 -11.93 6.79
N GLU A 39 4.21 -12.34 7.78
CA GLU A 39 3.74 -13.72 7.93
C GLU A 39 2.39 -13.91 7.20
N GLY A 40 2.39 -14.69 6.11
CA GLY A 40 1.16 -15.04 5.40
C GLY A 40 0.51 -13.87 4.65
N TRP A 41 -0.61 -14.16 3.99
CA TRP A 41 -1.28 -13.20 3.11
C TRP A 41 -2.38 -12.39 3.81
N PHE A 42 -2.52 -11.14 3.38
CA PHE A 42 -3.69 -10.30 3.66
C PHE A 42 -4.01 -9.38 2.45
N PRO A 43 -5.27 -8.95 2.25
CA PRO A 43 -5.68 -8.25 1.02
C PRO A 43 -4.96 -6.92 0.74
N ALA A 44 -4.58 -6.17 1.78
CA ALA A 44 -3.93 -4.86 1.64
C ALA A 44 -2.38 -4.94 1.57
N ILE A 45 -1.80 -6.12 1.31
CA ILE A 45 -0.35 -6.34 1.40
C ILE A 45 0.45 -5.46 0.44
N THR A 46 0.01 -5.29 -0.80
CA THR A 46 0.69 -4.40 -1.77
C THR A 46 0.69 -2.96 -1.26
N ALA A 47 -0.45 -2.45 -0.78
CA ALA A 47 -0.54 -1.11 -0.21
C ALA A 47 0.38 -0.94 1.02
N PHE A 48 0.43 -1.95 1.89
CA PHE A 48 1.32 -1.95 3.06
C PHE A 48 2.80 -1.90 2.67
N ILE A 49 3.24 -2.74 1.71
CA ILE A 49 4.62 -2.77 1.22
C ILE A 49 5.01 -1.41 0.62
N HIS A 50 4.13 -0.81 -0.21
CA HIS A 50 4.39 0.51 -0.78
C HIS A 50 4.51 1.60 0.27
N GLU A 51 3.61 1.61 1.26
CA GLU A 51 3.63 2.63 2.30
C GLU A 51 4.86 2.50 3.20
N VAL A 52 5.26 1.28 3.58
CA VAL A 52 6.44 1.10 4.43
C VAL A 52 7.72 1.49 3.71
N ARG A 53 7.84 1.19 2.40
CA ARG A 53 8.95 1.68 1.57
C ARG A 53 8.92 3.20 1.45
N ARG A 54 7.75 3.81 1.27
CA ARG A 54 7.62 5.29 1.17
C ARG A 54 8.11 5.98 2.43
N VAL A 55 7.60 5.59 3.60
CA VAL A 55 7.92 6.28 4.88
C VAL A 55 9.38 6.08 5.30
N THR A 56 10.02 5.01 4.82
CA THR A 56 11.43 4.73 5.08
C THR A 56 12.37 5.19 3.95
N SER A 57 11.85 5.83 2.89
CA SER A 57 12.63 6.17 1.69
C SER A 57 13.39 4.98 1.11
N ASP A 58 12.72 3.81 1.09
CA ASP A 58 13.20 2.52 0.61
C ASP A 58 14.38 1.92 1.40
N TYR A 59 14.67 2.44 2.59
CA TYR A 59 15.68 1.89 3.50
C TYR A 59 15.32 0.48 4.00
N VAL A 60 14.04 0.24 4.27
CA VAL A 60 13.56 -1.01 4.87
C VAL A 60 13.76 -2.23 3.95
N LYS A 61 14.10 -3.37 4.55
CA LYS A 61 14.07 -4.67 3.88
C LYS A 61 12.77 -5.41 4.19
N VAL A 62 12.02 -5.76 3.14
CA VAL A 62 10.72 -6.41 3.26
C VAL A 62 10.86 -7.89 2.92
N TYR A 63 10.45 -8.76 3.84
CA TYR A 63 10.48 -10.20 3.69
C TYR A 63 9.08 -10.77 3.79
N PHE A 64 8.78 -11.77 2.96
CA PHE A 64 7.49 -12.46 3.00
C PHE A 64 7.66 -13.94 3.30
N PHE A 65 6.95 -14.44 4.31
CA PHE A 65 6.91 -15.85 4.66
C PHE A 65 5.64 -16.51 4.10
N CYS A 66 5.80 -17.22 3.00
CA CYS A 66 4.75 -17.99 2.35
C CYS A 66 4.45 -19.27 3.15
N LEU A 67 3.39 -19.21 3.96
CA LEU A 67 2.87 -20.31 4.78
C LEU A 67 1.69 -21.05 4.15
N ASP A 68 1.10 -20.49 3.10
CA ASP A 68 -0.01 -21.07 2.36
C ASP A 68 0.17 -20.71 0.86
N PRO A 69 0.71 -21.63 0.04
CA PRO A 69 0.88 -21.38 -1.39
C PRO A 69 -0.44 -21.40 -2.17
N ASP A 70 -1.50 -22.01 -1.60
CA ASP A 70 -2.80 -22.16 -2.25
C ASP A 70 -3.68 -20.91 -2.05
N PHE A 71 -3.42 -20.12 -1.00
CA PHE A 71 -4.18 -18.92 -0.69
C PHE A 71 -3.28 -17.68 -0.50
N PRO A 72 -3.38 -16.67 -1.39
CA PRO A 72 -4.34 -16.52 -2.49
C PRO A 72 -3.93 -17.26 -3.78
N GLY A 73 -2.76 -17.89 -3.79
CA GLY A 73 -2.13 -18.47 -4.97
C GLY A 73 -0.72 -17.91 -5.19
N LEU A 74 0.19 -18.75 -5.70
CA LEU A 74 1.57 -18.34 -5.98
C LEU A 74 1.67 -17.31 -7.12
N ASP A 75 0.69 -17.27 -8.03
CA ASP A 75 0.59 -16.26 -9.09
C ASP A 75 0.47 -14.83 -8.53
N ILE A 76 -0.20 -14.68 -7.39
CA ILE A 76 -0.31 -13.39 -6.68
C ILE A 76 0.89 -13.17 -5.76
N ILE A 77 1.33 -14.20 -5.02
CA ILE A 77 2.43 -14.07 -4.06
C ILE A 77 3.75 -13.72 -4.76
N GLN A 78 4.02 -14.31 -5.92
CA GLN A 78 5.26 -14.08 -6.67
C GLN A 78 5.40 -12.65 -7.21
N ASP A 79 4.31 -11.87 -7.23
CA ASP A 79 4.30 -10.49 -7.73
C ASP A 79 4.57 -9.44 -6.62
N LEU A 80 4.76 -9.87 -5.36
CA LEU A 80 5.04 -8.95 -4.25
C LEU A 80 6.44 -8.29 -4.38
N ASP A 81 6.52 -6.99 -4.12
CA ASP A 81 7.76 -6.19 -4.12
C ASP A 81 8.59 -6.41 -2.83
N VAL A 82 9.10 -7.62 -2.66
CA VAL A 82 9.87 -8.03 -1.47
C VAL A 82 11.34 -8.28 -1.80
N ASP A 83 12.20 -8.04 -0.81
CA ASP A 83 13.64 -8.29 -0.91
C ASP A 83 13.95 -9.79 -0.80
N ALA A 84 13.15 -10.55 -0.05
CA ALA A 84 13.30 -12.00 0.07
C ALA A 84 11.99 -12.74 0.36
N PHE A 85 11.91 -13.98 -0.14
CA PHE A 85 10.87 -14.94 0.21
C PHE A 85 11.40 -15.99 1.19
N PHE A 86 10.57 -16.35 2.16
CA PHE A 86 10.74 -17.57 2.94
C PHE A 86 9.54 -18.47 2.71
N THR A 87 9.73 -19.79 2.77
CA THR A 87 8.61 -20.72 2.68
C THR A 87 8.95 -22.07 3.29
N ASN A 88 7.94 -22.76 3.83
CA ASN A 88 8.06 -24.15 4.29
C ASN A 88 7.59 -25.17 3.23
N SER A 89 7.42 -24.75 1.98
CA SER A 89 7.11 -25.60 0.83
C SER A 89 8.27 -25.59 -0.16
N HIS A 90 8.78 -26.77 -0.53
CA HIS A 90 9.82 -26.86 -1.56
C HIS A 90 9.28 -26.48 -2.95
N GLU A 91 8.02 -26.80 -3.24
CA GLU A 91 7.36 -26.42 -4.50
C GLU A 91 7.22 -24.90 -4.61
N ALA A 92 6.80 -24.24 -3.53
CA ALA A 92 6.72 -22.78 -3.51
C ALA A 92 8.12 -22.15 -3.63
N LEU A 93 9.14 -22.74 -3.00
CA LEU A 93 10.51 -22.24 -3.09
C LEU A 93 11.03 -22.28 -4.53
N ASP A 94 10.76 -23.38 -5.25
CA ASP A 94 11.19 -23.56 -6.64
C ASP A 94 10.66 -22.46 -7.56
N ILE A 95 9.46 -21.95 -7.27
CA ILE A 95 8.83 -20.83 -7.99
C ILE A 95 9.39 -19.49 -7.47
N LEU A 96 9.26 -19.22 -6.17
CA LEU A 96 9.51 -17.90 -5.58
C LEU A 96 10.98 -17.45 -5.68
N GLN A 97 11.95 -18.37 -5.78
CA GLN A 97 13.36 -18.04 -5.97
C GLN A 97 13.66 -17.25 -7.26
N HIS A 98 12.74 -17.27 -8.24
CA HIS A 98 12.88 -16.51 -9.48
C HIS A 98 12.26 -15.11 -9.41
N HIS A 99 11.58 -14.78 -8.31
CA HIS A 99 10.77 -13.57 -8.17
C HIS A 99 11.24 -12.62 -7.06
N ALA A 100 12.31 -12.98 -6.35
CA ALA A 100 13.03 -12.08 -5.46
C ALA A 100 14.55 -12.32 -5.60
N HIS A 101 15.35 -11.41 -5.06
CA HIS A 101 16.80 -11.58 -5.06
C HIS A 101 17.26 -12.79 -4.22
N TYR A 102 16.42 -13.21 -3.28
CA TYR A 102 16.70 -14.33 -2.41
C TYR A 102 15.40 -15.04 -2.04
N ALA A 103 15.44 -16.37 -2.01
CA ALA A 103 14.39 -17.17 -1.42
C ALA A 103 15.01 -18.33 -0.64
N GLU A 104 14.42 -18.68 0.51
CA GLU A 104 14.95 -19.74 1.37
C GLU A 104 13.87 -20.61 1.99
N PHE A 105 14.16 -21.90 2.10
CA PHE A 105 13.34 -22.83 2.85
C PHE A 105 13.46 -22.57 4.35
N MET A 106 12.34 -22.31 5.02
CA MET A 106 12.29 -22.08 6.46
C MET A 106 11.11 -22.83 7.06
N GLN A 107 11.41 -23.74 7.99
CA GLN A 107 10.39 -24.48 8.74
C GLN A 107 9.67 -23.58 9.74
N LEU A 108 8.46 -23.98 10.14
CA LEU A 108 7.83 -23.46 11.35
C LEU A 108 8.64 -23.88 12.61
N ALA A 109 8.23 -23.36 13.76
CA ALA A 109 8.96 -23.49 15.01
C ALA A 109 8.02 -23.36 16.22
N ALA A 110 8.53 -23.67 17.40
CA ALA A 110 7.83 -23.46 18.66
C ALA A 110 8.59 -22.47 19.57
N THR A 111 7.90 -21.88 20.53
CA THR A 111 8.56 -21.16 21.62
C THR A 111 9.24 -22.18 22.55
N PRO A 112 10.48 -21.92 23.01
CA PRO A 112 11.14 -22.83 23.94
C PRO A 112 10.31 -23.01 25.21
N SER A 113 10.18 -24.25 25.68
CA SER A 113 9.47 -24.52 26.92
C SER A 113 10.31 -24.10 28.13
N GLN A 114 9.85 -23.07 28.84
CA GLN A 114 10.45 -22.62 30.11
C GLN A 114 10.02 -23.46 31.32
N ILE A 115 9.42 -24.63 31.11
CA ILE A 115 8.97 -25.50 32.21
C ILE A 115 10.22 -26.00 32.94
N SER A 116 10.59 -25.27 34.01
CA SER A 116 11.56 -25.70 34.99
C SER A 116 11.13 -27.08 35.49
N SER A 117 12.08 -27.99 35.56
CA SER A 117 11.95 -29.37 36.07
C SER A 117 11.34 -29.49 37.47
N THR A 118 10.96 -28.38 38.10
CA THR A 118 10.43 -28.26 39.45
C THR A 118 8.92 -28.02 39.55
N SER A 119 8.18 -27.87 38.45
CA SER A 119 6.71 -27.81 38.47
C SER A 119 6.07 -28.92 37.64
N LEU A 120 6.48 -30.17 37.89
CA LEU A 120 5.58 -31.31 37.72
C LEU A 120 4.56 -31.26 38.87
N ALA A 121 3.62 -30.32 38.81
CA ALA A 121 2.40 -30.47 39.60
C ALA A 121 1.83 -31.86 39.27
N PRO A 122 1.41 -32.67 40.26
CA PRO A 122 0.84 -33.97 39.97
C PRO A 122 -0.30 -33.77 38.98
N LYS A 123 -0.32 -34.57 37.90
CA LYS A 123 -1.48 -34.68 37.01
C LYS A 123 -2.73 -34.67 37.90
N PRO A 124 -3.69 -33.75 37.72
CA PRO A 124 -4.85 -33.70 38.59
C PRO A 124 -5.51 -35.08 38.58
N SER A 125 -5.44 -35.74 39.72
CA SER A 125 -6.23 -36.92 40.04
C SER A 125 -7.67 -36.47 40.23
N VAL A 126 -8.34 -36.16 39.12
CA VAL A 126 -9.76 -35.82 39.08
C VAL A 126 -10.36 -36.50 37.85
N GLY A 127 -11.30 -37.41 38.08
CA GLY A 127 -11.87 -38.29 37.06
C GLY A 127 -12.67 -37.56 35.99
N LEU A 128 -12.00 -37.24 34.87
CA LEU A 128 -12.58 -37.02 33.55
C LEU A 128 -11.66 -37.72 32.52
N ASN A 129 -12.17 -38.78 31.88
CA ASN A 129 -11.51 -39.57 30.84
C ASN A 129 -11.22 -38.70 29.58
N ALA A 130 -10.18 -37.88 29.58
CA ALA A 130 -9.67 -37.24 28.36
C ALA A 130 -8.26 -37.78 28.06
N SER A 131 -8.16 -38.88 27.31
CA SER A 131 -6.83 -39.45 26.97
C SER A 131 -6.28 -38.91 25.65
N ILE A 132 -7.13 -38.40 24.76
CA ILE A 132 -6.73 -37.99 23.42
C ILE A 132 -7.34 -36.62 23.07
N VAL A 133 -6.51 -35.66 22.66
CA VAL A 133 -6.93 -34.30 22.33
C VAL A 133 -6.65 -33.97 20.87
N TYR A 134 -7.58 -33.32 20.19
CA TYR A 134 -7.35 -32.66 18.91
C TYR A 134 -7.62 -31.16 19.03
N VAL A 135 -6.70 -30.32 18.54
CA VAL A 135 -6.86 -28.86 18.52
C VAL A 135 -6.79 -28.38 17.08
N GLY A 136 -7.90 -27.95 16.52
CA GLY A 136 -7.97 -27.40 15.16
C GLY A 136 -9.41 -27.17 14.71
N SER A 137 -9.63 -26.21 13.83
CA SER A 137 -10.97 -25.93 13.29
C SER A 137 -11.47 -27.07 12.40
N VAL A 138 -12.79 -27.27 12.37
CA VAL A 138 -13.45 -28.24 11.47
C VAL A 138 -13.35 -27.83 10.00
N VAL A 139 -13.05 -26.55 9.72
CA VAL A 139 -12.83 -26.04 8.37
C VAL A 139 -11.73 -26.85 7.68
N GLY A 140 -12.01 -27.30 6.46
CA GLY A 140 -11.11 -28.16 5.68
C GLY A 140 -11.00 -29.59 6.21
N ILE A 141 -11.97 -30.10 6.98
CA ILE A 141 -11.95 -31.49 7.46
C ILE A 141 -11.93 -32.49 6.29
N GLU A 142 -12.59 -32.16 5.17
CA GLU A 142 -12.60 -32.91 3.93
C GLU A 142 -11.23 -32.98 3.25
N THR A 143 -10.36 -32.00 3.48
CA THR A 143 -8.99 -32.00 2.95
C THR A 143 -8.01 -32.72 3.88
N LYS A 144 -8.44 -33.08 5.10
CA LYS A 144 -7.66 -33.84 6.10
C LYS A 144 -8.06 -35.30 6.04
N ARG A 145 -7.54 -36.00 5.02
CA ARG A 145 -7.90 -37.39 4.63
C ARG A 145 -8.20 -38.32 5.81
N ASP A 146 -7.32 -38.35 6.81
CA ASP A 146 -7.36 -39.35 7.89
C ASP A 146 -8.09 -38.85 9.16
N LEU A 147 -8.36 -37.54 9.27
CA LEU A 147 -8.85 -36.93 10.50
C LEU A 147 -10.20 -37.49 10.96
N PRO A 148 -11.25 -37.63 10.11
CA PRO A 148 -12.53 -38.16 10.57
C PRO A 148 -12.39 -39.57 11.17
N THR A 149 -11.63 -40.45 10.51
CA THR A 149 -11.40 -41.82 11.01
C THR A 149 -10.56 -41.81 12.29
N MET A 150 -9.51 -41.01 12.37
CA MET A 150 -8.71 -40.85 13.60
C MET A 150 -9.57 -40.36 14.78
N LEU A 151 -10.47 -39.40 14.56
CA LEU A 151 -11.38 -38.91 15.59
C LEU A 151 -12.37 -40.01 16.03
N HIS A 152 -12.97 -40.75 15.10
CA HIS A 152 -13.84 -41.87 15.46
C HIS A 152 -13.13 -42.92 16.31
N GLU A 153 -11.90 -43.29 15.95
CA GLU A 153 -11.11 -44.26 16.71
C GLU A 153 -10.64 -43.73 18.07
N ALA A 154 -10.56 -42.41 18.23
CA ALA A 154 -10.19 -41.77 19.49
C ALA A 154 -11.33 -41.71 20.51
N ILE A 155 -12.60 -41.83 20.07
CA ILE A 155 -13.78 -41.75 20.95
C ILE A 155 -13.72 -42.71 22.16
N PRO A 156 -13.42 -44.03 21.99
CA PRO A 156 -13.35 -44.97 23.11
C PRO A 156 -12.27 -44.64 24.13
N PHE A 157 -11.29 -43.81 23.75
CA PHE A 157 -10.19 -43.38 24.61
C PHE A 157 -10.44 -42.01 25.26
N GLY A 158 -11.63 -41.43 25.10
CA GLY A 158 -11.96 -40.14 25.70
C GLY A 158 -11.44 -38.97 24.86
N LEU A 159 -11.95 -38.88 23.64
CA LEU A 159 -11.65 -37.78 22.73
C LEU A 159 -12.13 -36.43 23.29
N VAL A 160 -11.27 -35.42 23.16
CA VAL A 160 -11.61 -34.01 23.37
C VAL A 160 -11.18 -33.19 22.16
N ILE A 161 -12.06 -32.29 21.71
CA ILE A 161 -11.83 -31.44 20.54
C ILE A 161 -11.91 -29.96 20.94
N TYR A 162 -10.90 -29.19 20.54
CA TYR A 162 -10.91 -27.72 20.59
C TYR A 162 -10.81 -27.13 19.18
N GLY A 163 -11.48 -26.01 18.94
CA GLY A 163 -11.42 -25.27 17.68
C GLY A 163 -12.76 -24.70 17.24
N HIS A 164 -12.78 -24.05 16.07
CA HIS A 164 -13.99 -23.40 15.56
C HIS A 164 -14.92 -24.37 14.83
N ALA A 165 -16.22 -24.07 14.91
CA ALA A 165 -17.31 -24.62 14.10
C ALA A 165 -17.61 -26.14 14.23
N TRP A 166 -17.08 -26.82 15.24
CA TRP A 166 -17.36 -28.24 15.49
C TRP A 166 -18.82 -28.56 15.85
N ASN A 167 -19.60 -27.56 16.25
CA ASN A 167 -21.06 -27.68 16.38
C ASN A 167 -21.76 -28.02 15.04
N LEU A 168 -21.11 -27.78 13.90
CA LEU A 168 -21.64 -28.09 12.57
C LEU A 168 -21.45 -29.56 12.16
N TYR A 169 -20.70 -30.35 12.94
CA TYR A 169 -20.48 -31.78 12.72
C TYR A 169 -21.11 -32.59 13.87
N PRO A 170 -22.38 -33.04 13.75
CA PRO A 170 -23.12 -33.65 14.85
C PRO A 170 -22.45 -34.86 15.50
N GLU A 171 -21.70 -35.64 14.70
CA GLU A 171 -20.97 -36.82 15.19
C GLU A 171 -19.85 -36.48 16.18
N PHE A 172 -19.23 -35.30 16.06
CA PHE A 172 -18.11 -34.86 16.90
C PHE A 172 -18.48 -33.76 17.90
N ALA A 173 -19.64 -33.12 17.73
CA ALA A 173 -20.15 -32.09 18.63
C ALA A 173 -20.16 -32.50 20.13
N PRO A 174 -20.46 -33.75 20.54
CA PRO A 174 -20.38 -34.17 21.94
C PRO A 174 -18.97 -34.08 22.57
N TYR A 175 -17.92 -34.15 21.75
CA TYR A 175 -16.52 -34.13 22.17
C TYR A 175 -15.89 -32.73 22.09
N TRP A 176 -16.61 -31.76 21.51
CA TRP A 176 -16.16 -30.38 21.38
C TRP A 176 -16.22 -29.64 22.72
N ARG A 177 -15.21 -28.82 23.00
CA ARG A 177 -15.07 -28.01 24.22
C ARG A 177 -14.95 -26.51 23.95
N GLY A 178 -15.33 -26.07 22.76
CA GLY A 178 -15.26 -24.67 22.36
C GLY A 178 -13.95 -24.30 21.67
N VAL A 179 -13.76 -22.99 21.51
CA VAL A 179 -12.51 -22.40 21.01
C VAL A 179 -11.54 -22.29 22.18
N LEU A 180 -10.30 -22.74 21.98
CA LEU A 180 -9.26 -22.69 22.99
C LEU A 180 -8.53 -21.33 22.92
N PRO A 181 -8.46 -20.57 24.02
CA PRO A 181 -7.63 -19.37 24.08
C PRO A 181 -6.15 -19.72 23.83
N PRO A 182 -5.39 -18.88 23.12
CA PRO A 182 -3.97 -19.14 22.84
C PRO A 182 -3.11 -19.37 24.09
N GLU A 183 -3.43 -18.70 25.20
CA GLU A 183 -2.75 -18.82 26.49
C GLU A 183 -2.91 -20.21 27.14
N ASP A 184 -4.02 -20.90 26.88
CA ASP A 184 -4.33 -22.22 27.44
C ASP A 184 -3.73 -23.36 26.60
N LEU A 185 -3.20 -23.06 25.41
CA LEU A 185 -2.79 -24.08 24.45
C LEU A 185 -1.69 -25.00 25.00
N LEU A 186 -0.67 -24.40 25.62
CA LEU A 186 0.46 -25.15 26.18
C LEU A 186 0.01 -26.07 27.32
N ASP A 187 -0.90 -25.61 28.18
CA ASP A 187 -1.43 -26.41 29.28
C ASP A 187 -2.29 -27.58 28.78
N VAL A 188 -3.08 -27.37 27.73
CA VAL A 188 -3.82 -28.45 27.06
C VAL A 188 -2.87 -29.48 26.45
N TYR A 189 -1.81 -29.03 25.77
CA TYR A 189 -0.82 -29.95 25.23
C TYR A 189 -0.08 -30.71 26.34
N ALA A 190 0.36 -30.05 27.41
CA ALA A 190 1.10 -30.67 28.50
C ALA A 190 0.25 -31.64 29.35
N SER A 191 -1.06 -31.41 29.44
CA SER A 191 -1.97 -32.25 30.25
C SER A 191 -2.49 -33.47 29.50
N ALA A 192 -2.57 -33.43 28.16
CA ALA A 192 -3.06 -34.52 27.34
C ALA A 192 -2.11 -35.75 27.34
N LYS A 193 -2.67 -36.96 27.32
CA LYS A 193 -1.86 -38.19 27.21
C LYS A 193 -1.36 -38.39 25.77
N VAL A 194 -2.17 -38.05 24.78
CA VAL A 194 -1.85 -38.03 23.36
C VAL A 194 -2.54 -36.85 22.69
N ILE A 195 -1.86 -36.19 21.75
CA ILE A 195 -2.44 -35.20 20.85
C ILE A 195 -2.54 -35.79 19.44
N LEU A 196 -3.62 -35.48 18.73
CA LEU A 196 -3.80 -35.82 17.32
C LEU A 196 -3.35 -34.67 16.42
N GLY A 197 -2.54 -35.03 15.43
CA GLY A 197 -2.18 -34.19 14.29
C GLY A 197 -2.95 -34.61 13.05
N ALA A 198 -3.30 -33.64 12.22
CA ALA A 198 -3.83 -33.89 10.89
C ALA A 198 -3.34 -32.81 9.93
N THR A 199 -2.92 -33.26 8.75
CA THR A 199 -2.35 -32.43 7.69
C THR A 199 -3.35 -32.29 6.54
N MET A 200 -3.49 -31.09 5.99
CA MET A 200 -4.30 -30.88 4.79
C MET A 200 -3.60 -31.51 3.59
N ALA A 201 -4.36 -32.00 2.60
CA ALA A 201 -3.82 -32.68 1.43
C ALA A 201 -2.74 -31.86 0.68
N GLY A 202 -2.97 -30.55 0.45
CA GLY A 202 -2.01 -29.67 -0.22
C GLY A 202 -0.72 -29.43 0.59
N GLN A 203 -0.84 -29.29 1.92
CA GLN A 203 0.33 -29.20 2.81
C GLN A 203 1.15 -30.48 2.79
N ARG A 204 0.46 -31.63 2.82
CA ARG A 204 1.08 -32.96 2.78
C ARG A 204 1.85 -33.18 1.47
N SER A 205 1.26 -32.86 0.32
CA SER A 205 1.93 -33.01 -0.99
C SER A 205 3.14 -32.09 -1.11
N SER A 206 3.07 -30.90 -0.50
CA SER A 206 4.15 -29.92 -0.49
C SER A 206 5.24 -30.18 0.56
N GLY A 207 5.09 -31.23 1.38
CA GLY A 207 6.00 -31.54 2.48
C GLY A 207 5.96 -30.53 3.64
N MET A 208 4.92 -29.69 3.70
CA MET A 208 4.75 -28.66 4.72
C MET A 208 4.34 -29.28 6.05
N ILE A 209 5.06 -28.92 7.11
CA ILE A 209 4.82 -29.42 8.46
C ILE A 209 4.12 -28.33 9.28
N ASN A 210 2.96 -28.66 9.84
CA ASN A 210 2.14 -27.73 10.61
C ASN A 210 2.78 -27.34 11.95
N ASN A 211 2.56 -26.09 12.38
CA ASN A 211 3.06 -25.55 13.65
C ASN A 211 2.78 -26.47 14.87
N ARG A 212 1.60 -27.10 14.89
CA ARG A 212 1.16 -28.00 15.96
C ARG A 212 2.17 -29.11 16.26
N VAL A 213 2.85 -29.62 15.24
CA VAL A 213 3.84 -30.69 15.42
C VAL A 213 4.97 -30.20 16.33
N PHE A 214 5.50 -29.02 16.06
CA PHE A 214 6.55 -28.40 16.86
C PHE A 214 6.05 -28.07 18.27
N GLU A 215 4.86 -27.48 18.39
CA GLU A 215 4.28 -27.08 19.69
C GLU A 215 3.99 -28.26 20.62
N VAL A 216 3.44 -29.36 20.09
CA VAL A 216 3.15 -30.57 20.87
C VAL A 216 4.43 -31.19 21.42
N LEU A 217 5.47 -31.28 20.59
CA LEU A 217 6.76 -31.81 21.01
C LEU A 217 7.48 -30.85 21.97
N ALA A 218 7.32 -29.54 21.80
CA ALA A 218 7.83 -28.52 22.73
C ALA A 218 7.15 -28.57 24.11
N ALA A 219 5.90 -29.02 24.19
CA ALA A 219 5.23 -29.33 25.46
C ALA A 219 5.74 -30.65 26.09
N GLY A 220 6.41 -31.50 25.30
CA GLY A 220 6.88 -32.83 25.70
C GLY A 220 5.78 -33.89 25.64
N SER A 221 4.79 -33.71 24.77
CA SER A 221 3.63 -34.59 24.66
C SER A 221 3.70 -35.47 23.42
N ILE A 222 3.07 -36.65 23.51
CA ILE A 222 3.08 -37.63 22.42
C ILE A 222 2.09 -37.21 21.34
N LEU A 223 2.57 -37.14 20.10
CA LEU A 223 1.77 -36.85 18.92
C LEU A 223 1.47 -38.13 18.14
N ILE A 224 0.20 -38.36 17.80
CA ILE A 224 -0.18 -39.27 16.71
C ILE A 224 -0.63 -38.41 15.51
N SER A 225 0.03 -38.52 14.37
CA SER A 225 -0.31 -37.74 13.16
C SER A 225 -0.42 -38.62 11.93
N ASP A 226 -1.13 -38.16 10.90
CA ASP A 226 -1.11 -38.80 9.59
C ASP A 226 0.32 -38.94 9.04
N HIS A 227 0.64 -40.09 8.43
CA HIS A 227 1.98 -40.36 7.90
C HIS A 227 2.24 -39.64 6.58
N PHE A 228 3.38 -38.96 6.43
CA PHE A 228 3.94 -38.58 5.12
C PHE A 228 5.46 -38.40 5.21
N ASP A 229 6.16 -38.57 4.08
CA ASP A 229 7.62 -38.72 4.04
C ASP A 229 8.39 -37.55 4.65
N ALA A 230 7.95 -36.30 4.43
CA ALA A 230 8.62 -35.12 4.98
C ALA A 230 8.53 -35.08 6.52
N LEU A 231 7.39 -35.47 7.09
CA LEU A 231 7.21 -35.56 8.54
C LEU A 231 8.05 -36.68 9.15
N GLU A 232 8.09 -37.85 8.51
CA GLU A 232 8.93 -38.98 8.94
C GLU A 232 10.42 -38.67 8.85
N ARG A 233 10.85 -38.02 7.77
CA ARG A 233 12.25 -37.62 7.59
C ARG A 233 12.72 -36.65 8.67
N LEU A 234 11.85 -35.72 9.11
CA LEU A 234 12.23 -34.73 10.11
C LEU A 234 12.18 -35.26 11.54
N PHE A 235 11.15 -36.05 11.90
CA PHE A 235 10.91 -36.43 13.29
C PHE A 235 11.21 -37.89 13.62
N GLY A 236 11.24 -38.78 12.63
CA GLY A 236 11.48 -40.22 12.83
C GLY A 236 10.57 -40.82 13.89
N ASP A 237 11.14 -41.56 14.84
CA ASP A 237 10.40 -42.24 15.91
C ASP A 237 9.91 -41.33 17.06
N ARG A 238 10.08 -40.00 16.95
CA ARG A 238 9.55 -39.01 17.91
C ARG A 238 8.05 -38.75 17.74
N ILE A 239 7.45 -39.22 16.65
CA ILE A 239 6.01 -39.13 16.37
C ILE A 239 5.47 -40.53 16.09
N LEU A 240 4.22 -40.77 16.47
CA LEU A 240 3.49 -41.97 16.11
C LEU A 240 2.67 -41.74 14.85
N TYR A 241 2.86 -42.58 13.84
CA TYR A 241 2.23 -42.38 12.54
C TYR A 241 0.93 -43.17 12.37
N TYR A 242 -0.13 -42.47 11.97
CA TYR A 242 -1.38 -43.06 11.50
C TYR A 242 -1.25 -43.33 10.00
N THR A 243 -1.26 -44.60 9.61
CA THR A 243 -1.13 -45.08 8.22
C THR A 243 -2.41 -45.75 7.72
N LYS A 244 -3.19 -46.32 8.64
CA LYS A 244 -4.42 -47.05 8.34
C LYS A 244 -5.38 -47.07 9.53
N PRO A 245 -6.66 -47.35 9.30
CA PRO A 245 -7.62 -47.59 10.37
C PRO A 245 -7.14 -48.66 11.35
N GLY A 246 -7.36 -48.42 12.64
CA GLY A 246 -6.92 -49.22 13.77
C GLY A 246 -5.59 -48.76 14.38
N ASP A 247 -4.87 -47.84 13.74
CA ASP A 247 -3.59 -47.36 14.25
C ASP A 247 -3.74 -46.56 15.55
N ILE A 248 -4.84 -45.82 15.77
CA ILE A 248 -5.06 -45.14 17.05
C ILE A 248 -5.12 -46.18 18.18
N ALA A 249 -5.93 -47.24 18.02
CA ALA A 249 -6.04 -48.29 19.03
C ALA A 249 -4.71 -49.02 19.26
N ARG A 250 -3.97 -49.33 18.19
CA ARG A 250 -2.64 -49.97 18.26
C ARG A 250 -1.63 -49.12 19.02
N HIS A 251 -1.54 -47.82 18.70
CA HIS A 251 -0.64 -46.89 19.38
C HIS A 251 -1.04 -46.69 20.84
N MET A 252 -2.34 -46.58 21.14
CA MET A 252 -2.82 -46.47 22.53
C MET A 252 -2.49 -47.72 23.36
N ALA A 253 -2.53 -48.92 22.77
CA ALA A 253 -2.17 -50.17 23.43
C ALA A 253 -0.66 -50.30 23.71
N THR A 254 0.18 -49.65 22.91
CA THR A 254 1.65 -49.73 22.98
C THR A 254 2.32 -48.46 23.50
N LEU A 255 1.52 -47.47 23.93
CA LEU A 255 2.01 -46.14 24.32
C LEU A 255 3.07 -46.17 25.44
N ALA A 256 2.98 -47.14 26.35
CA ALA A 256 3.97 -47.33 27.42
C ALA A 256 5.38 -47.69 26.91
N ALA A 257 5.49 -48.17 25.68
CA ALA A 257 6.76 -48.51 25.01
C ALA A 257 7.27 -47.38 24.09
N PHE A 258 6.65 -46.20 24.12
CA PHE A 258 7.12 -45.04 23.36
C PHE A 258 8.54 -44.66 23.82
N PRO A 259 9.54 -44.58 22.91
CA PRO A 259 10.95 -44.57 23.30
C PRO A 259 11.45 -43.21 23.81
N HIS A 260 10.70 -42.12 23.57
CA HIS A 260 11.13 -40.77 23.93
C HIS A 260 10.42 -40.29 25.20
N THR A 261 11.19 -39.79 26.15
CA THR A 261 10.62 -39.11 27.32
C THR A 261 10.13 -37.72 26.93
N PRO A 262 9.25 -37.09 27.74
CA PRO A 262 8.90 -35.68 27.56
C PRO A 262 10.11 -34.75 27.52
N HIS A 263 11.21 -35.10 28.20
CA HIS A 263 12.44 -34.32 28.16
C HIS A 263 13.14 -34.43 26.79
N ASP A 264 13.23 -35.64 26.23
CA ASP A 264 13.87 -35.87 24.93
C ASP A 264 13.14 -35.14 23.79
N LEU A 265 11.81 -35.15 23.82
CA LEU A 265 10.98 -34.42 22.85
C LEU A 265 11.21 -32.90 22.94
N ARG A 266 11.23 -32.35 24.16
CA ARG A 266 11.48 -30.94 24.39
C ARG A 266 12.88 -30.52 23.96
N ALA A 267 13.90 -31.31 24.32
CA ALA A 267 15.28 -31.06 23.95
C ALA A 267 15.43 -30.99 22.43
N PHE A 268 14.84 -31.95 21.69
CA PHE A 268 14.88 -31.94 20.22
C PHE A 268 14.32 -30.65 19.61
N ILE A 269 13.19 -30.14 20.14
CA ILE A 269 12.64 -28.87 19.65
C ILE A 269 13.49 -27.68 20.08
N ASN A 270 13.92 -27.64 21.35
CA ASN A 270 14.72 -26.55 21.90
C ASN A 270 16.08 -26.41 21.20
N ASP A 271 16.66 -27.50 20.70
CA ASP A 271 17.98 -27.52 20.07
C ASP A 271 17.96 -27.22 18.56
N HIS A 272 16.78 -27.28 17.91
CA HIS A 272 16.71 -27.24 16.43
C HIS A 272 15.52 -26.47 15.83
N HIS A 273 14.40 -26.37 16.55
CA HIS A 273 13.12 -25.94 15.98
C HIS A 273 12.42 -24.86 16.80
N THR A 274 13.21 -23.92 17.35
CA THR A 274 12.68 -22.75 18.04
C THR A 274 12.64 -21.51 17.15
N TYR A 275 11.85 -20.50 17.55
CA TYR A 275 11.82 -19.21 16.85
C TYR A 275 13.16 -18.48 16.89
N GLU A 276 14.02 -18.71 17.90
CA GLU A 276 15.39 -18.20 17.93
C GLU A 276 16.18 -18.66 16.70
N HIS A 277 16.12 -19.95 16.37
CA HIS A 277 16.79 -20.49 15.19
C HIS A 277 16.26 -19.86 13.88
N ARG A 278 14.97 -19.53 13.83
CA ARG A 278 14.36 -18.88 12.65
C ARG A 278 14.75 -17.41 12.54
N VAL A 279 14.83 -16.70 13.67
CA VAL A 279 15.36 -15.33 13.73
C VAL A 279 16.83 -15.31 13.33
N GLU A 280 17.65 -16.26 13.80
CA GLU A 280 19.04 -16.40 13.38
C GLU A 280 19.16 -16.63 11.86
N GLN A 281 18.29 -17.47 11.28
CA GLN A 281 18.21 -17.67 9.83
C GLN A 281 17.89 -16.36 9.09
N ILE A 282 16.88 -15.61 9.53
CA ILE A 282 16.49 -14.32 8.95
C ILE A 282 17.64 -13.30 9.05
N LEU A 283 18.26 -13.17 10.23
CA LEU A 283 19.33 -12.22 10.47
C LEU A 283 20.61 -12.58 9.69
N ALA A 284 20.92 -13.87 9.55
CA ALA A 284 22.05 -14.30 8.72
C ALA A 284 21.87 -13.86 7.26
N VAL A 285 20.66 -13.99 6.71
CA VAL A 285 20.32 -13.52 5.37
C VAL A 285 20.43 -11.99 5.28
N HIS A 286 19.84 -11.26 6.22
CA HIS A 286 19.84 -9.80 6.26
C HIS A 286 21.26 -9.22 6.33
N LEU A 287 22.13 -9.78 7.18
CA LEU A 287 23.46 -9.23 7.43
C LEU A 287 24.51 -9.66 6.40
N THR A 288 24.38 -10.85 5.81
CA THR A 288 25.48 -11.44 5.01
C THR A 288 25.14 -11.65 3.53
N LYS A 289 23.88 -11.90 3.18
CA LYS A 289 23.50 -12.26 1.80
C LYS A 289 23.03 -11.04 1.03
N LEU A 290 22.04 -10.32 1.57
CA LEU A 290 21.38 -9.24 0.84
C LEU A 290 22.28 -8.03 0.54
N PRO A 291 23.17 -7.56 1.44
CA PRO A 291 24.07 -6.45 1.14
C PRO A 291 25.10 -6.75 0.05
N MET A 292 25.41 -8.03 -0.18
CA MET A 292 26.37 -8.46 -1.21
C MET A 292 25.74 -8.55 -2.60
N LEU A 293 24.42 -8.61 -2.69
CA LEU A 293 23.71 -8.54 -3.96
C LEU A 293 23.76 -7.08 -4.41
N GLN A 294 24.30 -6.82 -5.61
CA GLN A 294 24.14 -5.50 -6.24
C GLN A 294 22.65 -5.34 -6.58
N LEU A 295 21.88 -4.89 -5.60
CA LEU A 295 20.43 -4.69 -5.68
C LEU A 295 20.14 -3.45 -6.54
N ASP A 296 20.56 -3.46 -7.80
CA ASP A 296 20.39 -2.31 -8.70
C ASP A 296 18.91 -2.16 -9.13
N SER A 297 18.09 -3.21 -8.97
CA SER A 297 16.63 -3.15 -9.12
C SER A 297 15.94 -4.39 -8.53
N ARG A 298 14.90 -4.20 -7.72
CA ARG A 298 14.03 -5.29 -7.25
C ARG A 298 13.20 -5.85 -8.43
N PRO A 299 13.07 -7.19 -8.58
CA PRO A 299 12.37 -7.79 -9.73
C PRO A 299 10.93 -7.32 -9.91
N ASN A 300 10.23 -7.11 -8.79
CA ASN A 300 8.84 -6.67 -8.76
C ASN A 300 8.72 -5.20 -8.29
N SER A 301 9.77 -4.39 -8.48
CA SER A 301 9.66 -2.96 -8.22
C SER A 301 8.49 -2.39 -9.05
N PRO A 302 7.56 -1.65 -8.42
CA PRO A 302 6.37 -1.14 -9.10
C PRO A 302 6.73 -0.26 -10.29
N LEU A 303 5.99 -0.41 -11.40
CA LEU A 303 6.15 0.42 -12.58
C LEU A 303 5.60 1.83 -12.31
N PHE A 304 6.39 2.85 -12.64
CA PHE A 304 5.96 4.23 -12.72
C PHE A 304 6.11 4.72 -14.17
N ALA A 305 5.07 4.51 -14.98
CA ALA A 305 5.06 4.87 -16.39
C ALA A 305 4.67 6.34 -16.55
N VAL A 306 5.48 7.10 -17.27
CA VAL A 306 5.28 8.53 -17.53
C VAL A 306 4.99 8.75 -19.00
N VAL A 307 3.82 9.32 -19.31
CA VAL A 307 3.41 9.70 -20.66
C VAL A 307 3.38 11.22 -20.75
N VAL A 308 4.24 11.78 -21.59
CA VAL A 308 4.43 13.24 -21.71
C VAL A 308 3.75 13.77 -22.97
N ASP A 309 2.99 14.86 -22.84
CA ASP A 309 2.36 15.54 -23.97
C ASP A 309 3.34 16.38 -24.76
N HIS A 310 4.18 15.73 -25.58
CA HIS A 310 5.16 16.42 -26.43
C HIS A 310 4.51 17.44 -27.38
N SER A 311 3.27 17.19 -27.84
CA SER A 311 2.55 18.14 -28.71
C SER A 311 2.23 19.43 -27.96
N PHE A 312 1.82 19.34 -26.70
CA PHE A 312 1.64 20.51 -25.85
C PHE A 312 2.98 21.21 -25.58
N LEU A 313 4.02 20.46 -25.18
CA LEU A 313 5.34 21.02 -24.88
C LEU A 313 6.01 21.73 -26.09
N ASP A 314 5.72 21.28 -27.32
CA ASP A 314 6.19 21.94 -28.54
C ASP A 314 5.54 23.31 -28.75
N THR A 315 4.34 23.51 -28.23
CA THR A 315 3.59 24.77 -28.34
C THR A 315 3.73 25.66 -27.10
N ASP A 316 4.05 25.07 -25.95
CA ASP A 316 4.19 25.74 -24.66
C ASP A 316 5.62 25.58 -24.12
N PHE A 317 6.45 26.54 -24.51
CA PHE A 317 7.87 26.56 -24.18
C PHE A 317 8.14 26.53 -22.67
N LEU A 318 7.29 27.16 -21.85
CA LEU A 318 7.55 27.30 -20.42
C LEU A 318 7.18 26.04 -19.65
N ALA A 319 6.07 25.40 -20.03
CA ALA A 319 5.79 24.05 -19.58
C ALA A 319 6.93 23.08 -19.94
N SER A 320 7.50 23.22 -21.14
CA SER A 320 8.63 22.40 -21.58
C SER A 320 9.87 22.58 -20.70
N MET A 321 10.28 23.82 -20.41
CA MET A 321 11.42 24.06 -19.52
C MET A 321 11.20 23.52 -18.11
N TYR A 322 9.98 23.69 -17.57
CA TYR A 322 9.61 23.18 -16.25
C TYR A 322 9.70 21.65 -16.19
N VAL A 323 9.19 20.96 -17.22
CA VAL A 323 9.29 19.50 -17.31
C VAL A 323 10.75 19.05 -17.32
N GLN A 324 11.65 19.75 -18.04
CA GLN A 324 13.06 19.39 -18.15
C GLN A 324 13.88 19.64 -16.86
N ASP A 325 13.68 20.77 -16.19
CA ASP A 325 14.52 21.16 -15.04
C ASP A 325 13.95 20.74 -13.67
N ALA A 326 12.66 20.44 -13.57
CA ALA A 326 12.03 20.09 -12.29
C ALA A 326 11.34 18.72 -12.33
N LEU A 327 10.43 18.51 -13.28
CA LEU A 327 9.60 17.31 -13.29
C LEU A 327 10.40 16.05 -13.58
N ILE A 328 11.20 16.06 -14.66
CA ILE A 328 12.05 14.93 -15.05
C ILE A 328 13.05 14.60 -13.94
N PRO A 329 13.82 15.55 -13.37
CA PRO A 329 14.69 15.26 -12.22
C PRO A 329 13.97 14.66 -11.01
N ALA A 330 12.75 15.13 -10.71
CA ALA A 330 11.95 14.57 -9.61
C ALA A 330 11.53 13.13 -9.89
N LEU A 331 11.09 12.86 -11.12
CA LEU A 331 10.74 11.52 -11.59
C LEU A 331 11.97 10.60 -11.62
N GLU A 332 13.13 11.09 -12.05
CA GLU A 332 14.40 10.35 -12.02
C GLU A 332 14.81 10.01 -10.58
N SER A 333 14.56 10.90 -9.62
CA SER A 333 14.83 10.66 -8.19
C SER A 333 13.93 9.57 -7.58
N LEU A 334 12.83 9.18 -8.25
CA LEU A 334 11.99 8.05 -7.86
C LEU A 334 12.58 6.69 -8.24
N ARG A 335 13.58 6.64 -9.13
CA ARG A 335 14.20 5.37 -9.58
C ARG A 335 14.85 4.57 -8.44
N SER A 336 15.15 5.23 -7.32
CA SER A 336 15.61 4.53 -6.12
C SER A 336 14.57 3.58 -5.53
N THR A 337 13.28 3.82 -5.81
CA THR A 337 12.16 3.12 -5.16
C THR A 337 11.26 2.41 -6.17
N TYR A 338 11.11 2.96 -7.38
CA TYR A 338 10.20 2.48 -8.43
C TYR A 338 10.92 2.27 -9.76
N CYS A 339 10.34 1.44 -10.63
CA CYS A 339 10.77 1.31 -12.01
C CYS A 339 10.18 2.45 -12.85
N VAL A 340 10.90 3.58 -12.94
CA VAL A 340 10.43 4.76 -13.69
C VAL A 340 10.76 4.61 -15.18
N VAL A 341 9.74 4.71 -16.04
CA VAL A 341 9.91 4.64 -17.50
C VAL A 341 9.14 5.75 -18.20
N PHE A 342 9.73 6.36 -19.21
CA PHE A 342 9.05 7.31 -20.11
C PHE A 342 8.60 6.55 -21.35
N VAL A 343 7.30 6.56 -21.64
CA VAL A 343 6.68 5.73 -22.67
C VAL A 343 5.64 6.51 -23.47
N SER A 344 5.33 6.03 -24.68
CA SER A 344 4.21 6.58 -25.44
C SER A 344 2.86 6.14 -24.84
N LEU A 345 1.77 6.83 -25.20
CA LEU A 345 0.43 6.41 -24.80
C LEU A 345 0.10 4.98 -25.28
N ALA A 346 0.55 4.63 -26.49
CA ALA A 346 0.30 3.31 -27.08
C ALA A 346 1.05 2.21 -26.32
N ASP A 347 2.30 2.46 -25.94
CA ASP A 347 3.11 1.50 -25.18
C ASP A 347 2.56 1.33 -23.76
N ALA A 348 2.15 2.43 -23.11
CA ALA A 348 1.51 2.38 -21.80
C ALA A 348 0.20 1.58 -21.82
N ALA A 349 -0.57 1.66 -22.89
CA ALA A 349 -1.81 0.91 -23.06
C ALA A 349 -1.60 -0.58 -23.37
N GLN A 350 -0.43 -0.95 -23.92
CA GLN A 350 -0.08 -2.34 -24.22
C GLN A 350 0.72 -3.00 -23.08
N ALA A 351 1.22 -2.21 -22.12
CA ALA A 351 1.94 -2.72 -20.97
C ALA A 351 1.07 -3.66 -20.13
N THR A 352 1.67 -4.75 -19.65
CA THR A 352 1.02 -5.63 -18.67
C THR A 352 1.17 -5.00 -17.29
N LEU A 353 0.21 -4.15 -16.92
CA LEU A 353 0.19 -3.44 -15.64
C LEU A 353 -0.29 -4.35 -14.51
N LYS A 354 0.48 -4.40 -13.42
CA LYS A 354 0.18 -5.13 -12.19
C LYS A 354 -0.52 -4.24 -11.17
N HIS A 355 -1.09 -4.87 -10.15
CA HIS A 355 -1.58 -4.14 -8.98
C HIS A 355 -0.39 -3.53 -8.21
N GLY A 356 -0.35 -2.21 -8.10
CA GLY A 356 0.79 -1.47 -7.58
C GLY A 356 1.43 -0.53 -8.61
N ASP A 357 1.21 -0.78 -9.90
CA ASP A 357 1.74 0.08 -10.98
C ASP A 357 0.97 1.40 -11.08
N PHE A 358 1.67 2.43 -11.56
CA PHE A 358 1.16 3.79 -11.69
C PHE A 358 1.46 4.38 -13.06
N VAL A 359 0.47 5.00 -13.70
CA VAL A 359 0.63 5.73 -14.96
C VAL A 359 0.39 7.22 -14.72
N LEU A 360 1.42 8.03 -14.91
CA LEU A 360 1.36 9.48 -14.83
C LEU A 360 1.27 10.08 -16.24
N PHE A 361 0.20 10.82 -16.51
CA PHE A 361 0.07 11.66 -17.69
C PHE A 361 0.55 13.07 -17.34
N VAL A 362 1.48 13.61 -18.13
CA VAL A 362 1.97 14.99 -18.00
C VAL A 362 1.41 15.79 -19.16
N SER A 363 0.27 16.45 -18.93
CA SER A 363 -0.52 17.13 -19.97
C SER A 363 -1.39 18.26 -19.38
N CYS A 364 -2.13 18.96 -20.22
CA CYS A 364 -3.18 19.88 -19.79
C CYS A 364 -4.56 19.21 -19.83
N TRP A 365 -5.51 19.75 -19.05
CA TRP A 365 -6.89 19.27 -19.08
C TRP A 365 -7.52 19.46 -20.47
N ALA A 366 -8.25 18.43 -20.92
CA ALA A 366 -8.92 18.37 -22.23
C ALA A 366 -7.98 18.57 -23.43
N CYS A 367 -6.67 18.34 -23.24
CA CYS A 367 -5.71 18.27 -24.33
C CYS A 367 -5.79 16.90 -25.03
N PRO A 368 -5.31 16.78 -26.29
CA PRO A 368 -5.43 15.53 -27.04
C PRO A 368 -4.96 14.30 -26.27
N LEU A 369 -3.82 14.39 -25.57
CA LEU A 369 -3.29 13.28 -24.77
C LEU A 369 -4.25 12.86 -23.64
N ASP A 370 -4.80 13.81 -22.88
CA ASP A 370 -5.79 13.53 -21.81
C ASP A 370 -7.08 12.92 -22.37
N ILE A 371 -7.58 13.45 -23.48
CA ILE A 371 -8.78 12.90 -24.15
C ILE A 371 -8.53 11.47 -24.62
N ASP A 372 -7.37 11.20 -25.20
CA ASP A 372 -7.03 9.88 -25.72
C ASP A 372 -6.72 8.89 -24.59
N ALA A 373 -6.08 9.33 -23.51
CA ALA A 373 -5.86 8.52 -22.31
C ALA A 373 -7.19 8.02 -21.73
N ARG A 374 -8.18 8.92 -21.57
CA ARG A 374 -9.52 8.57 -21.05
C ARG A 374 -10.32 7.62 -21.94
N LYS A 375 -10.02 7.59 -23.24
CA LYS A 375 -10.63 6.63 -24.17
C LYS A 375 -9.91 5.28 -24.21
N THR A 376 -8.59 5.32 -24.02
CA THR A 376 -7.73 4.14 -24.21
C THR A 376 -7.74 3.26 -22.97
N PHE A 377 -7.73 3.86 -21.78
CA PHE A 377 -7.71 3.12 -20.53
C PHE A 377 -9.13 2.94 -19.96
N PRO A 378 -9.50 1.75 -19.47
CA PRO A 378 -10.80 1.52 -18.87
C PRO A 378 -11.00 2.29 -17.55
N GLU A 379 -12.21 2.77 -17.30
CA GLU A 379 -12.57 3.50 -16.05
C GLU A 379 -12.43 2.63 -14.79
N VAL A 380 -12.61 1.30 -14.91
CA VAL A 380 -12.64 0.35 -13.78
C VAL A 380 -11.27 -0.33 -13.59
N SER A 381 -10.19 0.31 -14.04
CA SER A 381 -8.86 -0.31 -13.99
C SER A 381 -8.29 -0.42 -12.56
N VAL A 382 -7.46 -1.46 -12.34
CA VAL A 382 -6.87 -1.80 -11.03
C VAL A 382 -5.52 -1.11 -10.77
N TYR A 383 -5.02 -0.34 -11.74
CA TYR A 383 -3.78 0.43 -11.65
C TYR A 383 -4.03 1.91 -11.35
N GLY A 384 -3.09 2.54 -10.66
CA GLY A 384 -3.18 3.95 -10.30
C GLY A 384 -2.94 4.86 -11.50
N LYS A 385 -3.76 5.90 -11.65
CA LYS A 385 -3.67 6.89 -12.74
C LYS A 385 -3.50 8.29 -12.16
N GLY A 386 -2.49 9.00 -12.63
CA GLY A 386 -2.23 10.39 -12.27
C GLY A 386 -2.30 11.32 -13.47
N LEU A 387 -2.81 12.53 -13.29
CA LEU A 387 -2.62 13.62 -14.25
C LEU A 387 -1.84 14.75 -13.58
N TYR A 388 -0.68 15.08 -14.13
CA TYR A 388 0.01 16.32 -13.84
C TYR A 388 -0.46 17.41 -14.80
N LEU A 389 -1.20 18.38 -14.26
CA LEU A 389 -1.79 19.50 -14.98
C LEU A 389 -0.72 20.56 -15.32
N LEU A 390 -0.24 20.53 -16.56
CA LEU A 390 0.67 21.55 -17.09
C LEU A 390 0.05 22.95 -17.21
N ARG A 391 -1.28 23.05 -17.08
CA ARG A 391 -2.03 24.31 -17.12
C ARG A 391 -3.32 24.21 -16.32
N THR A 392 -3.66 25.29 -15.61
CA THR A 392 -4.96 25.50 -14.96
C THR A 392 -6.14 25.31 -15.92
N PRO A 393 -7.15 24.49 -15.58
CA PRO A 393 -8.35 24.33 -16.40
C PRO A 393 -9.19 25.63 -16.42
N MET A 394 -9.73 25.98 -17.59
CA MET A 394 -10.52 27.22 -17.79
C MET A 394 -11.91 27.16 -17.15
N GLU A 395 -12.43 25.97 -16.93
CA GLU A 395 -13.71 25.70 -16.28
C GLU A 395 -13.48 24.69 -15.15
N PRO A 396 -14.33 24.67 -14.10
CA PRO A 396 -14.28 23.64 -13.08
C PRO A 396 -14.32 22.25 -13.71
N LEU A 397 -13.46 21.35 -13.23
CA LEU A 397 -13.38 19.99 -13.76
C LEU A 397 -14.70 19.25 -13.52
N PRO A 398 -15.35 18.69 -14.55
CA PRO A 398 -16.55 17.89 -14.35
C PRO A 398 -16.20 16.64 -13.53
N SER A 399 -16.91 16.44 -12.41
CA SER A 399 -16.56 15.41 -11.42
C SER A 399 -16.48 14.01 -12.03
N SER A 400 -17.41 13.63 -12.91
CA SER A 400 -17.41 12.32 -13.56
C SER A 400 -16.19 12.04 -14.44
N ALA A 401 -15.59 13.08 -15.03
CA ALA A 401 -14.44 12.92 -15.91
C ALA A 401 -13.11 13.05 -15.14
N ALA A 402 -13.15 13.69 -13.97
CA ALA A 402 -12.03 13.76 -13.04
C ALA A 402 -11.85 12.45 -12.27
N ASP A 403 -12.94 11.71 -12.02
CA ASP A 403 -12.95 10.38 -11.38
C ASP A 403 -12.13 9.32 -12.14
N PHE A 404 -11.79 9.58 -13.40
CA PHE A 404 -10.85 8.75 -14.16
C PHE A 404 -9.44 8.78 -13.57
N TYR A 405 -9.01 9.89 -12.97
CA TYR A 405 -7.68 10.03 -12.37
C TYR A 405 -7.77 9.80 -10.86
N ASP A 406 -6.92 8.90 -10.36
CA ASP A 406 -6.83 8.61 -8.93
C ASP A 406 -6.17 9.77 -8.17
N VAL A 407 -5.20 10.43 -8.82
CA VAL A 407 -4.47 11.60 -8.29
C VAL A 407 -4.37 12.69 -9.34
N LEU A 408 -4.61 13.94 -8.94
CA LEU A 408 -4.37 15.12 -9.74
C LEU A 408 -3.23 15.92 -9.11
N PHE A 409 -2.17 16.13 -9.88
CA PHE A 409 -1.09 17.06 -9.52
C PHE A 409 -1.39 18.38 -10.22
N ALA A 410 -1.52 19.45 -9.46
CA ALA A 410 -1.91 20.77 -9.93
C ALA A 410 -0.76 21.75 -9.84
N THR A 411 -0.97 22.96 -10.34
CA THR A 411 0.09 23.94 -10.58
C THR A 411 0.05 25.09 -9.53
N GLY A 412 -1.08 25.71 -9.18
CA GLY A 412 -1.10 26.86 -8.22
C GLY A 412 -2.01 26.70 -6.99
N MET A 413 -1.82 27.53 -5.94
CA MET A 413 -2.78 27.58 -4.80
C MET A 413 -4.21 27.98 -5.24
N GLN A 414 -4.37 28.73 -6.35
CA GLN A 414 -5.69 29.01 -6.93
C GLN A 414 -6.36 27.76 -7.54
N ASP A 415 -5.58 26.78 -7.99
CA ASP A 415 -6.12 25.50 -8.45
C ASP A 415 -6.66 24.68 -7.28
N GLU A 416 -6.14 24.87 -6.07
CA GLU A 416 -6.63 24.13 -4.88
C GLU A 416 -8.10 24.44 -4.61
N ALA A 417 -8.55 25.70 -4.83
CA ALA A 417 -9.95 26.08 -4.76
C ALA A 417 -10.80 25.47 -5.90
N SER A 418 -10.25 25.44 -7.12
CA SER A 418 -10.90 24.87 -8.30
C SER A 418 -10.98 23.34 -8.24
N LEU A 419 -10.05 22.69 -7.54
CA LEU A 419 -10.03 21.25 -7.33
C LEU A 419 -10.75 20.88 -6.04
N ALA A 420 -10.91 21.82 -5.08
CA ALA A 420 -12.00 22.07 -4.12
C ALA A 420 -12.92 20.89 -3.75
N HIS A 421 -13.63 20.46 -4.78
CA HIS A 421 -14.82 19.65 -4.73
C HIS A 421 -14.61 18.23 -5.27
N LEU A 422 -13.43 17.94 -5.85
CA LEU A 422 -13.09 16.63 -6.43
C LEU A 422 -12.66 15.64 -5.35
N ARG A 423 -13.05 14.38 -5.51
CA ARG A 423 -12.77 13.30 -4.55
C ARG A 423 -11.38 12.67 -4.66
N SER A 424 -10.51 13.16 -5.55
CA SER A 424 -9.17 12.62 -5.74
C SER A 424 -8.33 12.73 -4.46
N HIS A 425 -7.57 11.68 -4.14
CA HIS A 425 -6.72 11.63 -2.95
C HIS A 425 -5.53 12.60 -3.11
N ARG A 426 -5.64 13.72 -2.37
CA ARG A 426 -4.77 14.90 -2.31
C ARG A 426 -4.60 15.72 -3.60
N ARG A 427 -4.67 17.04 -3.38
CA ARG A 427 -4.35 18.12 -4.31
C ARG A 427 -3.01 18.68 -3.86
N HIS A 428 -1.95 18.39 -4.60
CA HIS A 428 -0.67 19.06 -4.40
C HIS A 428 -0.52 20.07 -5.53
N ALA A 429 -0.44 21.36 -5.17
CA ALA A 429 -0.39 22.48 -6.10
C ALA A 429 1.05 23.01 -6.24
N PHE A 430 1.69 22.76 -7.39
CA PHE A 430 3.02 23.26 -7.77
C PHE A 430 3.18 23.52 -9.28
N GLY A 431 3.52 24.77 -9.64
CA GLY A 431 3.82 25.27 -10.98
C GLY A 431 2.86 26.33 -11.58
N LEU A 432 3.36 27.06 -12.57
CA LEU A 432 2.69 27.85 -13.61
C LEU A 432 1.16 28.16 -13.55
N ASP A 433 0.75 29.31 -13.00
CA ASP A 433 -0.51 29.95 -13.43
C ASP A 433 -0.34 30.52 -14.86
N LEU A 434 -0.83 29.77 -15.86
CA LEU A 434 -0.83 30.19 -17.26
C LEU A 434 -2.19 30.84 -17.61
N GLN A 435 -2.52 31.98 -17.01
CA GLN A 435 -3.64 32.78 -17.52
C GLN A 435 -3.37 33.21 -18.97
N ARG A 436 -4.36 33.03 -19.86
CA ARG A 436 -4.29 33.57 -21.23
C ARG A 436 -4.38 35.09 -21.18
N TYR A 437 -3.26 35.79 -21.23
CA TYR A 437 -3.24 37.21 -21.58
C TYR A 437 -3.41 37.39 -23.09
N GLU A 438 -4.45 38.13 -23.50
CA GLU A 438 -4.59 38.63 -24.86
C GLU A 438 -3.61 39.78 -25.10
N PRO A 439 -2.90 39.85 -26.24
CA PRO A 439 -1.99 40.95 -26.50
C PRO A 439 -2.77 42.26 -26.66
N HIS A 440 -2.41 43.28 -25.87
CA HIS A 440 -2.79 44.66 -26.20
C HIS A 440 -2.15 45.06 -27.54
N ALA A 441 -2.86 45.90 -28.30
CA ALA A 441 -2.47 46.29 -29.65
C ALA A 441 -1.07 46.91 -29.73
N LYS A 442 -0.34 46.55 -30.79
CA LYS A 442 1.01 47.03 -31.14
C LYS A 442 1.08 48.57 -31.20
N PRO A 443 1.99 49.26 -30.48
CA PRO A 443 2.34 50.64 -30.74
C PRO A 443 3.06 50.75 -32.09
N SER A 444 2.70 51.75 -32.87
CA SER A 444 3.33 52.04 -34.15
C SER A 444 4.69 52.73 -33.96
N GLY A 445 5.73 52.23 -34.64
CA GLY A 445 7.00 52.96 -34.80
C GLY A 445 8.25 52.41 -34.09
N VAL A 446 8.18 51.26 -33.41
CA VAL A 446 9.36 50.61 -32.79
C VAL A 446 9.86 49.46 -33.68
N PRO A 447 11.16 49.31 -33.97
CA PRO A 447 11.68 48.21 -34.80
C PRO A 447 11.50 46.82 -34.15
N CYS A 448 11.36 46.75 -32.82
CA CYS A 448 10.98 45.55 -32.05
C CYS A 448 10.41 45.95 -30.68
N GLU A 449 9.27 45.37 -30.28
CA GLU A 449 8.83 45.36 -28.87
C GLU A 449 9.54 44.24 -28.12
N TRP A 450 9.87 44.48 -26.86
CA TRP A 450 10.48 43.48 -25.97
C TRP A 450 9.42 42.98 -25.01
N MET A 451 9.20 41.67 -24.99
CA MET A 451 8.40 41.03 -23.95
C MET A 451 9.35 40.45 -22.92
N ALA A 452 9.29 40.99 -21.70
CA ALA A 452 10.00 40.44 -20.57
C ALA A 452 9.15 39.30 -19.99
N VAL A 453 9.69 38.10 -20.06
CA VAL A 453 9.13 36.93 -19.39
C VAL A 453 9.64 37.01 -17.95
N GLY A 454 8.72 37.31 -17.04
CA GLY A 454 8.92 37.71 -15.64
C GLY A 454 9.75 36.78 -14.76
N ASP A 455 9.87 37.23 -13.50
CA ASP A 455 10.76 36.70 -12.48
C ASP A 455 10.56 35.21 -12.22
N TRP A 456 11.62 34.42 -12.35
CA TRP A 456 11.62 32.97 -12.12
C TRP A 456 11.56 32.60 -10.62
N GLY A 457 11.39 33.58 -9.73
CA GLY A 457 11.56 33.49 -8.28
C GLY A 457 10.32 33.35 -7.42
N ALA A 458 9.14 33.23 -8.00
CA ALA A 458 7.94 32.87 -7.28
C ALA A 458 7.41 31.51 -7.76
N ASP A 459 7.29 30.56 -6.82
CA ASP A 459 6.87 29.18 -7.11
C ASP A 459 5.51 29.06 -7.80
N GLU A 460 4.59 30.05 -7.68
CA GLU A 460 3.23 29.85 -8.21
C GLU A 460 2.96 30.42 -9.62
N GLN A 461 3.86 31.12 -10.31
CA GLN A 461 3.57 31.51 -11.71
C GLN A 461 4.84 31.62 -12.58
N ARG A 462 4.96 30.86 -13.69
CA ARG A 462 5.95 31.12 -14.77
C ARG A 462 5.36 31.03 -16.20
N LEU A 463 4.53 32.00 -16.55
CA LEU A 463 4.71 32.82 -17.77
C LEU A 463 4.09 32.44 -19.14
N LEU A 464 4.06 33.49 -19.96
CA LEU A 464 3.36 33.65 -21.23
C LEU A 464 4.28 33.70 -22.46
N ARG A 465 3.77 33.08 -23.56
CA ARG A 465 4.05 33.20 -25.02
C ARG A 465 5.47 33.53 -25.51
N ILE A 466 6.37 32.55 -25.64
CA ILE A 466 7.56 32.67 -26.52
C ILE A 466 7.33 32.11 -27.94
N THR A 467 6.27 31.32 -28.17
CA THR A 467 6.06 30.56 -29.42
C THR A 467 5.09 31.20 -30.42
N GLY A 468 4.54 32.39 -30.12
CA GLY A 468 3.58 33.07 -31.01
C GLY A 468 4.15 33.59 -32.33
N PHE A 469 5.48 33.57 -32.51
CA PHE A 469 6.13 33.97 -33.75
C PHE A 469 6.50 32.74 -34.57
N PRO A 470 5.96 32.58 -35.80
CA PRO A 470 6.30 31.44 -36.65
C PRO A 470 7.82 31.40 -36.87
N ARG A 471 8.41 30.22 -36.66
CA ARG A 471 9.84 29.98 -36.91
C ARG A 471 10.17 30.42 -38.34
N GLN A 472 11.01 31.44 -38.49
CA GLN A 472 11.46 31.85 -39.81
C GLN A 472 12.53 30.87 -40.27
N PRO A 473 12.39 30.25 -41.46
CA PRO A 473 13.47 29.45 -42.02
C PRO A 473 14.70 30.35 -42.17
N ASN A 474 15.81 29.97 -41.53
CA ASN A 474 17.10 30.69 -41.42
C ASN A 474 17.23 31.76 -40.31
N ALA A 475 16.34 31.82 -39.31
CA ALA A 475 16.58 32.62 -38.11
C ALA A 475 17.38 31.83 -37.06
N THR A 476 18.51 32.37 -36.60
CA THR A 476 19.21 31.88 -35.40
C THR A 476 18.48 32.44 -34.18
N TYR A 477 17.86 31.55 -33.40
CA TYR A 477 17.23 31.92 -32.14
C TYR A 477 18.26 31.81 -31.03
N VAL A 478 18.45 32.91 -30.31
CA VAL A 478 19.49 33.02 -29.28
C VAL A 478 18.83 33.16 -27.93
N VAL A 479 19.24 32.37 -26.94
CA VAL A 479 18.81 32.51 -25.56
C VAL A 479 19.98 33.09 -24.76
N VAL A 480 19.75 34.18 -24.04
CA VAL A 480 20.74 34.78 -23.14
C VAL A 480 20.35 34.46 -21.71
N LEU A 481 21.19 33.72 -20.99
CA LEU A 481 21.07 33.35 -19.57
C LEU A 481 22.08 34.15 -18.74
N ALA A 482 21.86 34.23 -17.42
CA ALA A 482 22.89 34.74 -16.51
C ALA A 482 23.92 33.64 -16.16
N GLU A 483 25.21 33.97 -16.18
CA GLU A 483 26.32 33.01 -15.96
C GLU A 483 26.26 32.27 -14.62
N LYS A 484 25.79 32.95 -13.57
CA LYS A 484 25.94 32.50 -12.18
C LYS A 484 25.28 31.15 -11.86
N ASN A 485 24.27 30.75 -12.65
CA ASN A 485 23.45 29.55 -12.42
C ASN A 485 23.49 28.58 -13.61
N HIS A 486 24.59 28.60 -14.37
CA HIS A 486 24.81 27.70 -15.51
C HIS A 486 24.58 26.22 -15.17
N GLN A 487 24.93 25.79 -13.95
CA GLN A 487 24.78 24.39 -13.52
C GLN A 487 23.33 23.99 -13.20
N ASP A 488 22.48 24.94 -12.80
CA ASP A 488 21.10 24.65 -12.37
C ASP A 488 20.13 24.43 -13.55
N HIS A 489 20.57 24.75 -14.76
CA HIS A 489 19.76 24.71 -15.99
C HIS A 489 20.33 23.76 -17.04
N ALA A 490 21.16 22.78 -16.64
CA ALA A 490 21.84 21.90 -17.58
C ALA A 490 20.87 21.18 -18.53
N ASN A 491 19.71 20.72 -18.03
CA ASN A 491 18.69 20.04 -18.85
C ASN A 491 17.99 21.01 -19.80
N SER A 492 17.58 22.17 -19.28
CA SER A 492 17.08 23.28 -20.08
C SER A 492 18.01 23.67 -21.22
N ILE A 493 19.30 23.85 -20.93
CA ILE A 493 20.32 24.24 -21.91
C ILE A 493 20.45 23.16 -22.99
N ALA A 494 20.61 21.90 -22.59
CA ALA A 494 20.71 20.79 -23.52
C ALA A 494 19.46 20.67 -24.41
N PHE A 495 18.27 20.86 -23.84
CA PHE A 495 17.01 20.88 -24.58
C PHE A 495 16.96 22.02 -25.60
N LEU A 496 17.32 23.25 -25.20
CA LEU A 496 17.37 24.42 -26.09
C LEU A 496 18.34 24.22 -27.26
N GLU A 497 19.53 23.70 -26.98
CA GLU A 497 20.52 23.38 -28.00
C GLU A 497 20.02 22.31 -28.97
N SER A 498 19.31 21.29 -28.48
CA SER A 498 18.69 20.25 -29.32
C SER A 498 17.64 20.81 -30.29
N LEU A 499 16.95 21.89 -29.89
CA LEU A 499 15.98 22.61 -30.72
C LEU A 499 16.63 23.61 -31.69
N GLY A 500 17.96 23.72 -31.69
CA GLY A 500 18.73 24.63 -32.54
C GLY A 500 18.88 26.05 -32.01
N TYR A 501 18.58 26.30 -30.73
CA TYR A 501 18.87 27.57 -30.08
C TYR A 501 20.36 27.65 -29.73
N ARG A 502 20.93 28.86 -29.81
CA ARG A 502 22.26 29.13 -29.24
C ARG A 502 22.11 29.75 -27.88
N VAL A 503 22.65 29.11 -26.85
CA VAL A 503 22.64 29.64 -25.49
C VAL A 503 23.89 30.48 -25.25
N PHE A 504 23.72 31.68 -24.69
CA PHE A 504 24.81 32.57 -24.29
C PHE A 504 24.65 32.95 -22.84
N PHE A 505 25.75 32.99 -22.12
CA PHE A 505 25.76 33.47 -20.75
C PHE A 505 26.23 34.92 -20.69
N ALA A 506 25.59 35.70 -19.83
CA ALA A 506 25.94 37.07 -19.56
C ALA A 506 26.19 37.29 -18.07
N THR A 507 27.28 37.98 -17.76
CA THR A 507 27.68 38.32 -16.39
C THR A 507 27.28 39.75 -16.00
N SER A 508 26.73 40.53 -16.93
CA SER A 508 26.28 41.91 -16.68
C SER A 508 25.13 42.35 -17.61
N PRO A 509 24.35 43.38 -17.22
CA PRO A 509 23.32 43.99 -18.08
C PRO A 509 23.87 44.43 -19.44
N SER A 510 25.08 44.99 -19.46
CA SER A 510 25.72 45.50 -20.68
C SER A 510 25.98 44.40 -21.73
N GLN A 511 26.37 43.21 -21.28
CA GLN A 511 26.56 42.05 -22.17
C GLN A 511 25.24 41.56 -22.75
N ILE A 512 24.18 41.57 -21.95
CA ILE A 512 22.82 41.23 -22.41
C ILE A 512 22.39 42.19 -23.52
N VAL A 513 22.46 43.51 -23.28
CA VAL A 513 22.13 44.52 -24.30
C VAL A 513 22.94 44.32 -25.58
N SER A 514 24.24 44.06 -25.45
CA SER A 514 25.13 43.83 -26.60
C SER A 514 24.66 42.63 -27.44
N ARG A 515 24.36 41.49 -26.80
CA ARG A 515 23.92 40.27 -27.50
C ARG A 515 22.54 40.45 -28.11
N LEU A 516 21.62 41.03 -27.37
CA LEU A 516 20.27 41.33 -27.81
C LEU A 516 20.24 42.25 -29.04
N ARG A 517 21.14 43.24 -29.10
CA ARG A 517 21.33 44.11 -30.28
C ARG A 517 22.03 43.41 -31.44
N GLU A 518 23.05 42.60 -31.17
CA GLU A 518 23.78 41.81 -32.17
C GLU A 518 22.82 40.97 -33.03
N PHE A 519 21.81 40.38 -32.39
CA PHE A 519 20.83 39.52 -33.07
C PHE A 519 19.56 40.25 -33.55
N GLN A 520 19.56 41.59 -33.60
CA GLN A 520 18.43 42.39 -34.11
C GLN A 520 17.06 41.92 -33.58
N CYS A 521 16.95 41.67 -32.27
CA CYS A 521 15.71 41.19 -31.65
C CYS A 521 15.26 39.77 -32.05
N LYS A 522 16.16 38.93 -32.57
CA LYS A 522 15.99 37.46 -32.70
C LYS A 522 16.54 36.67 -31.50
N ALA A 523 16.84 37.37 -30.41
CA ALA A 523 17.34 36.81 -29.16
C ALA A 523 16.35 37.03 -28.03
N THR A 524 16.18 36.02 -27.18
CA THR A 524 15.35 36.05 -25.98
C THR A 524 16.26 36.06 -24.76
N PHE A 525 16.08 37.04 -23.87
CA PHE A 525 16.76 37.04 -22.58
C PHE A 525 15.88 36.32 -21.54
N LEU A 526 16.48 35.41 -20.79
CA LEU A 526 15.83 34.74 -19.66
C LEU A 526 16.64 35.09 -18.38
N PRO A 527 16.04 35.83 -17.42
CA PRO A 527 16.73 36.24 -16.20
C PRO A 527 16.93 35.07 -15.21
N ALA A 528 18.00 35.12 -14.39
CA ALA A 528 18.23 34.23 -13.25
C ALA A 528 17.91 34.93 -11.91
N VAL A 529 17.81 34.18 -10.80
CA VAL A 529 16.90 34.54 -9.71
C VAL A 529 17.46 34.73 -8.29
N ASP A 530 18.68 34.33 -7.95
CA ASP A 530 18.91 33.93 -6.54
C ASP A 530 19.74 34.88 -5.65
N VAL A 531 19.89 36.18 -5.97
CA VAL A 531 20.40 37.19 -5.00
C VAL A 531 19.79 38.58 -5.24
N ILE A 532 19.57 39.35 -4.16
CA ILE A 532 19.30 40.80 -4.14
C ILE A 532 20.09 41.49 -5.27
N GLY A 533 19.37 42.10 -6.23
CA GLY A 533 19.90 42.46 -7.55
C GLY A 533 19.41 41.56 -8.70
N SER A 534 18.29 40.85 -8.49
CA SER A 534 17.69 39.83 -9.36
C SER A 534 17.38 40.39 -10.76
N GLY A 535 17.28 39.53 -11.77
CA GLY A 535 17.19 39.94 -13.19
C GLY A 535 16.10 40.98 -13.56
N GLY A 536 15.15 41.29 -12.66
CA GLY A 536 14.28 42.46 -12.74
C GLY A 536 15.02 43.81 -12.76
N ASP A 537 16.07 43.99 -11.94
CA ASP A 537 16.88 45.23 -11.92
C ASP A 537 17.66 45.41 -13.22
N TRP A 538 18.12 44.28 -13.80
CA TRP A 538 18.77 44.25 -15.09
C TRP A 538 17.78 44.61 -16.19
N LEU A 539 16.56 44.06 -16.15
CA LEU A 539 15.48 44.37 -17.11
C LEU A 539 15.10 45.86 -17.09
N VAL A 540 14.89 46.43 -15.90
CA VAL A 540 14.59 47.87 -15.73
C VAL A 540 15.76 48.71 -16.23
N SER A 541 17.00 48.33 -15.89
CA SER A 541 18.21 49.03 -16.36
C SER A 541 18.42 48.92 -17.88
N ILE A 542 18.09 47.79 -18.48
CA ILE A 542 18.16 47.55 -19.93
C ILE A 542 17.11 48.41 -20.64
N ALA A 543 15.85 48.36 -20.19
CA ALA A 543 14.76 49.14 -20.75
C ALA A 543 15.04 50.65 -20.66
N ALA A 544 15.51 51.12 -19.50
CA ALA A 544 15.92 52.50 -19.28
C ALA A 544 17.09 52.92 -20.20
N ASN A 545 18.15 52.11 -20.31
CA ASN A 545 19.30 52.41 -21.18
C ASN A 545 18.97 52.38 -22.67
N MET A 546 17.93 51.64 -23.07
CA MET A 546 17.51 51.54 -24.46
C MET A 546 16.36 52.50 -24.82
N GLY A 547 15.84 53.26 -23.86
CA GLY A 547 14.70 54.16 -24.07
C GLY A 547 13.40 53.42 -24.45
N LEU A 548 13.22 52.21 -23.94
CA LEU A 548 12.10 51.32 -24.29
C LEU A 548 10.99 51.35 -23.22
N THR A 549 9.75 51.10 -23.66
CA THR A 549 8.62 50.81 -22.77
C THR A 549 8.66 49.34 -22.38
N LEU A 550 8.76 49.06 -21.08
CA LEU A 550 8.70 47.69 -20.55
C LEU A 550 7.23 47.32 -20.29
N HIS A 551 6.72 46.30 -21.00
CA HIS A 551 5.42 45.70 -20.70
C HIS A 551 5.61 44.62 -19.65
N VAL A 552 5.28 44.94 -18.40
CA VAL A 552 5.25 43.99 -17.28
C VAL A 552 3.81 43.49 -17.16
N VAL A 553 3.61 42.18 -17.09
CA VAL A 553 2.29 41.58 -16.84
C VAL A 553 2.01 41.65 -15.34
N ASP A 554 0.81 42.10 -14.96
CA ASP A 554 0.42 42.37 -13.58
C ASP A 554 0.37 41.09 -12.71
N ASP A 555 1.37 40.90 -11.84
CA ASP A 555 1.22 40.10 -10.60
C ASP A 555 2.05 40.71 -9.44
N SER A 556 1.98 42.03 -9.28
CA SER A 556 2.85 42.79 -8.37
C SER A 556 2.49 42.73 -6.88
N ILE A 557 1.55 41.88 -6.45
CA ILE A 557 1.15 41.76 -5.03
C ILE A 557 2.22 40.98 -4.22
N ARG A 558 3.11 40.23 -4.89
CA ARG A 558 4.11 39.35 -4.27
C ARG A 558 5.39 39.99 -3.73
N TRP A 559 5.74 41.21 -4.14
CA TRP A 559 6.99 41.87 -3.72
C TRP A 559 7.13 42.02 -2.19
N GLY A 560 6.01 42.06 -1.45
CA GLY A 560 6.02 42.08 0.02
C GLY A 560 6.25 40.73 0.70
N ALA A 561 5.91 39.60 0.05
CA ALA A 561 6.04 38.25 0.61
C ALA A 561 7.46 37.65 0.39
N VAL A 562 8.17 38.13 -0.64
CA VAL A 562 9.54 37.72 -1.02
C VAL A 562 10.58 37.95 0.08
N TYR A 563 10.31 38.83 1.06
CA TYR A 563 11.21 39.04 2.19
C TYR A 563 11.11 37.98 3.30
N SER A 564 10.13 37.06 3.26
CA SER A 564 9.80 36.18 4.39
C SER A 564 10.03 34.67 4.23
N SER A 565 10.26 34.14 3.04
CA SER A 565 10.54 32.70 2.87
C SER A 565 11.38 32.42 1.62
N LYS A 566 12.30 31.44 1.72
CA LYS A 566 13.15 30.99 0.61
C LYS A 566 12.44 29.85 -0.12
N PRO A 567 12.24 29.92 -1.45
CA PRO A 567 11.94 28.74 -2.25
C PRO A 567 13.08 28.45 -3.23
N ARG A 568 13.68 27.27 -3.07
CA ARG A 568 14.26 26.52 -4.19
C ARG A 568 13.16 25.54 -4.62
N TRP A 569 13.13 25.14 -5.90
CA TRP A 569 12.45 23.91 -6.29
C TRP A 569 12.88 22.83 -5.32
N ASP A 570 11.98 22.44 -4.43
CA ASP A 570 12.29 21.38 -3.52
C ASP A 570 12.08 20.10 -4.31
N LEU A 571 13.14 19.67 -5.00
CA LEU A 571 13.19 18.41 -5.71
C LEU A 571 12.71 17.28 -4.79
N THR A 572 13.08 17.34 -3.51
CA THR A 572 12.60 16.45 -2.45
C THR A 572 11.08 16.51 -2.36
N TYR A 573 10.50 17.71 -2.27
CA TYR A 573 9.05 17.89 -2.23
C TYR A 573 8.34 17.29 -3.45
N LEU A 574 8.78 17.59 -4.69
CA LEU A 574 8.15 17.04 -5.90
C LEU A 574 8.23 15.52 -5.94
N THR A 575 9.40 14.99 -5.60
CA THR A 575 9.62 13.55 -5.48
C THR A 575 8.69 12.94 -4.43
N ASP A 576 8.56 13.57 -3.26
CA ASP A 576 7.71 13.09 -2.18
C ASP A 576 6.22 13.21 -2.50
N ALA A 577 5.81 14.22 -3.26
CA ALA A 577 4.45 14.35 -3.76
C ALA A 577 4.09 13.19 -4.71
N PHE A 578 4.98 12.83 -5.63
CA PHE A 578 4.77 11.66 -6.50
C PHE A 578 4.72 10.35 -5.72
N ARG A 579 5.66 10.15 -4.78
CA ARG A 579 5.66 8.98 -3.88
C ARG A 579 4.35 8.88 -3.09
N GLN A 580 3.89 10.03 -2.57
CA GLN A 580 2.65 10.09 -1.79
C GLN A 580 1.43 9.79 -2.66
N GLY A 581 1.33 10.39 -3.84
CA GLY A 581 0.22 10.12 -4.76
C GLY A 581 0.09 8.63 -5.04
N MET A 582 1.21 7.97 -5.37
CA MET A 582 1.25 6.53 -5.64
C MET A 582 0.85 5.67 -4.42
N ALA A 583 1.35 5.97 -3.22
CA ALA A 583 0.97 5.22 -2.03
C ALA A 583 -0.51 5.41 -1.67
N GLN A 584 -1.05 6.62 -1.87
CA GLN A 584 -2.43 6.94 -1.54
C GLN A 584 -3.44 6.22 -2.43
N THR A 585 -3.17 6.06 -3.73
CA THR A 585 -4.05 5.28 -4.63
C THR A 585 -4.21 3.83 -4.17
N LEU A 586 -3.19 3.28 -3.50
CA LEU A 586 -3.23 1.92 -2.98
C LEU A 586 -3.89 1.86 -1.59
N CYS A 587 -3.70 2.90 -0.77
CA CYS A 587 -4.16 2.91 0.62
C CYS A 587 -5.61 3.36 0.81
N PHE A 588 -6.17 4.13 -0.12
CA PHE A 588 -7.51 4.69 -0.03
C PHE A 588 -8.50 4.12 -1.05
N GLY A 589 -8.07 3.14 -1.86
CA GLY A 589 -8.87 2.62 -2.95
C GLY A 589 -8.95 3.57 -4.13
N ARG A 590 -9.94 3.35 -4.99
CA ARG A 590 -10.12 4.08 -6.25
C ARG A 590 -10.73 5.45 -5.97
N ALA A 591 -10.42 6.46 -6.78
CA ALA A 591 -10.98 7.81 -6.57
C ALA A 591 -12.52 7.85 -6.58
N ASN A 592 -13.17 6.94 -7.31
CA ASN A 592 -14.64 6.82 -7.37
C ASN A 592 -15.23 5.83 -6.35
N SER A 593 -14.43 5.34 -5.40
CA SER A 593 -14.94 4.40 -4.40
C SER A 593 -16.06 5.05 -3.58
N THR A 594 -17.22 4.42 -3.63
CA THR A 594 -18.42 4.87 -2.91
C THR A 594 -19.05 3.72 -2.16
N VAL A 595 -19.76 4.08 -1.09
CA VAL A 595 -20.66 3.17 -0.38
C VAL A 595 -22.03 3.80 -0.33
N ARG A 596 -23.05 2.98 -0.52
CA ARG A 596 -24.44 3.41 -0.42
C ARG A 596 -25.20 2.49 0.51
N MET A 597 -25.97 3.08 1.42
CA MET A 597 -26.93 2.32 2.21
C MET A 597 -28.12 1.91 1.33
N VAL A 598 -28.36 0.61 1.25
CA VAL A 598 -29.47 0.00 0.51
C VAL A 598 -30.70 -0.13 1.43
N SER A 599 -30.46 -0.48 2.70
CA SER A 599 -31.46 -0.58 3.75
C SER A 599 -30.82 -0.26 5.10
N PRO A 600 -31.52 0.34 6.08
CA PRO A 600 -32.85 0.95 5.95
C PRO A 600 -32.85 2.22 5.07
N ARG A 601 -34.03 2.69 4.67
CA ARG A 601 -34.17 3.97 3.95
C ARG A 601 -34.26 5.12 4.93
N ASP A 602 -33.92 6.32 4.47
CA ASP A 602 -34.13 7.54 5.26
C ASP A 602 -35.60 7.70 5.65
N GLY A 603 -35.84 7.97 6.93
CA GLY A 603 -37.14 8.05 7.55
C GLY A 603 -37.80 6.72 7.91
N ALA A 604 -37.12 5.58 7.75
CA ALA A 604 -37.72 4.28 8.03
C ALA A 604 -37.99 4.06 9.53
N PHE A 605 -39.10 3.38 9.82
CA PHE A 605 -39.36 2.82 11.14
C PHE A 605 -38.76 1.41 11.22
N VAL A 606 -38.00 1.14 12.28
CA VAL A 606 -37.30 -0.13 12.49
C VAL A 606 -37.67 -0.74 13.85
N GLY A 607 -37.67 -2.07 13.90
CA GLY A 607 -37.87 -2.83 15.13
C GLY A 607 -36.66 -2.81 16.05
N ARG A 608 -36.71 -3.60 17.13
CA ARG A 608 -35.60 -3.67 18.12
C ARG A 608 -34.29 -4.17 17.50
N VAL A 609 -34.37 -5.06 16.52
CA VAL A 609 -33.22 -5.57 15.77
C VAL A 609 -33.50 -5.36 14.29
N PHE A 610 -32.58 -4.71 13.59
CA PHE A 610 -32.68 -4.45 12.15
C PHE A 610 -31.32 -4.57 11.47
N THR A 611 -31.34 -4.79 10.16
CA THR A 611 -30.16 -4.98 9.32
C THR A 611 -29.85 -3.73 8.52
N VAL A 612 -28.58 -3.33 8.52
CA VAL A 612 -28.05 -2.32 7.59
C VAL A 612 -27.36 -3.05 6.43
N GLU A 613 -27.90 -2.84 5.24
CA GLU A 613 -27.38 -3.36 3.98
C GLU A 613 -26.76 -2.23 3.17
N PHE A 614 -25.70 -2.53 2.44
CA PHE A 614 -24.98 -1.55 1.64
C PHE A 614 -24.41 -2.15 0.36
N ASP A 615 -24.17 -1.28 -0.62
CA ASP A 615 -23.56 -1.62 -1.91
C ASP A 615 -22.11 -1.13 -1.95
N THR A 616 -21.21 -2.02 -2.37
CA THR A 616 -19.77 -1.78 -2.57
C THR A 616 -19.35 -2.01 -4.04
N SER A 617 -20.25 -1.87 -5.01
CA SER A 617 -19.96 -2.12 -6.44
C SER A 617 -18.74 -1.38 -7.02
N LEU A 618 -18.26 -0.32 -6.37
CA LEU A 618 -17.05 0.44 -6.74
C LEU A 618 -15.93 0.40 -5.66
N LEU A 619 -15.98 -0.57 -4.74
CA LEU A 619 -15.03 -0.75 -3.65
C LEU A 619 -14.81 -2.24 -3.36
N ASP A 620 -13.57 -2.70 -3.49
CA ASP A 620 -13.20 -4.08 -3.17
C ASP A 620 -12.74 -4.20 -1.72
N VAL A 621 -13.63 -4.63 -0.84
CA VAL A 621 -13.33 -4.82 0.58
C VAL A 621 -12.64 -6.18 0.80
N PRO A 622 -11.52 -6.28 1.54
CA PRO A 622 -10.83 -5.21 2.25
C PRO A 622 -9.57 -4.72 1.52
N ARG A 623 -9.43 -4.99 0.21
CA ARG A 623 -8.28 -4.53 -0.57
C ARG A 623 -8.19 -3.00 -0.59
N ASP A 624 -9.31 -2.34 -0.88
CA ASP A 624 -9.42 -0.89 -1.07
C ASP A 624 -9.71 -0.16 0.27
N GLY A 625 -10.08 -0.88 1.33
CA GLY A 625 -10.43 -0.34 2.66
C GLY A 625 -11.60 -1.07 3.31
N ASN A 626 -12.11 -0.53 4.43
CA ASN A 626 -13.26 -1.09 5.15
C ASN A 626 -14.48 -0.16 5.10
N VAL A 627 -15.67 -0.75 5.07
CA VAL A 627 -16.92 -0.02 5.31
C VAL A 627 -17.20 -0.01 6.81
N CYS A 628 -17.36 1.16 7.41
CA CYS A 628 -17.70 1.32 8.82
C CYS A 628 -19.09 1.94 8.99
N LEU A 629 -19.81 1.48 10.01
CA LEU A 629 -21.09 2.04 10.43
C LEU A 629 -20.87 3.04 11.57
N VAL A 630 -21.30 4.27 11.32
CA VAL A 630 -21.34 5.37 12.29
C VAL A 630 -22.79 5.56 12.74
N ILE A 631 -23.02 5.60 14.04
CA ILE A 631 -24.34 5.83 14.64
C ILE A 631 -24.23 7.03 15.58
N ASN A 632 -25.03 8.07 15.36
CA ASN A 632 -24.99 9.31 16.15
C ASN A 632 -23.59 9.92 16.31
N ASN A 633 -22.78 9.87 15.24
CA ASN A 633 -21.38 10.32 15.15
C ASN A 633 -20.31 9.44 15.81
N ASP A 634 -20.68 8.32 16.42
CA ASP A 634 -19.72 7.35 16.96
C ASP A 634 -19.56 6.15 16.02
N THR A 635 -18.33 5.63 15.85
CA THR A 635 -18.09 4.42 15.03
C THR A 635 -18.33 3.17 15.85
N TYR A 636 -19.22 2.30 15.38
CA TYR A 636 -19.58 1.07 16.09
C TYR A 636 -18.94 -0.19 15.52
N GLY A 637 -18.48 -0.17 14.27
CA GLY A 637 -17.79 -1.30 13.68
C GLY A 637 -17.50 -1.13 12.20
N CYS A 638 -16.57 -1.95 11.70
CA CYS A 638 -16.17 -1.98 10.31
C CYS A 638 -16.25 -3.42 9.78
N VAL A 639 -16.69 -3.58 8.54
CA VAL A 639 -16.68 -4.87 7.84
C VAL A 639 -15.48 -4.97 6.92
N MET A 640 -14.86 -6.15 6.90
CA MET A 640 -13.70 -6.48 6.07
C MET A 640 -14.03 -7.52 4.99
N HIS A 641 -15.30 -7.75 4.69
CA HIS A 641 -15.74 -8.67 3.64
C HIS A 641 -16.97 -8.10 2.91
N PRO A 642 -17.05 -8.21 1.57
CA PRO A 642 -18.10 -7.57 0.77
C PRO A 642 -19.50 -8.11 1.08
N ASP A 643 -19.61 -9.40 1.40
CA ASP A 643 -20.91 -10.04 1.74
C ASP A 643 -21.43 -9.78 3.16
N LEU A 644 -20.69 -9.06 4.02
CA LEU A 644 -21.09 -8.85 5.41
C LEU A 644 -22.09 -7.68 5.53
N LYS A 645 -23.12 -7.87 6.37
CA LYS A 645 -24.09 -6.83 6.74
C LYS A 645 -23.87 -6.39 8.17
N PHE A 646 -24.41 -5.23 8.59
CA PHE A 646 -24.48 -4.91 10.01
C PHE A 646 -25.84 -5.29 10.58
N THR A 647 -25.86 -5.87 11.77
CA THR A 647 -27.09 -6.05 12.54
C THR A 647 -27.03 -5.14 13.76
N VAL A 648 -27.95 -4.20 13.86
CA VAL A 648 -28.01 -3.22 14.94
C VAL A 648 -29.16 -3.59 15.88
N ALA A 649 -28.87 -3.61 17.19
CA ALA A 649 -29.86 -3.82 18.23
C ALA A 649 -30.05 -2.53 19.05
N TRP A 650 -31.30 -2.05 19.12
CA TRP A 650 -31.70 -0.95 20.00
C TRP A 650 -31.60 -1.38 21.47
N SER A 651 -31.18 -0.46 22.34
CA SER A 651 -31.16 -0.71 23.78
C SER A 651 -32.57 -1.02 24.32
N MET A 652 -32.65 -1.87 25.35
CA MET A 652 -33.91 -2.29 26.00
C MET A 652 -34.73 -1.14 26.59
N SER A 653 -34.13 0.05 26.74
CA SER A 653 -34.75 1.27 27.26
C SER A 653 -35.23 2.25 26.18
N GLY A 654 -35.22 1.87 24.90
CA GLY A 654 -35.63 2.73 23.79
C GLY A 654 -37.08 3.23 23.92
N THR A 655 -37.27 4.54 23.88
CA THR A 655 -38.61 5.15 23.84
C THR A 655 -39.15 5.11 22.40
N ALA A 656 -40.42 4.73 22.23
CA ALA A 656 -41.06 4.72 20.92
C ALA A 656 -40.93 6.11 20.24
N GLY A 657 -40.54 6.13 18.96
CA GLY A 657 -40.30 7.36 18.22
C GLY A 657 -38.93 8.02 18.45
N SER A 658 -38.06 7.45 19.29
CA SER A 658 -36.64 7.85 19.32
C SER A 658 -35.98 7.58 17.97
N SER A 659 -34.95 8.37 17.64
CA SER A 659 -34.28 8.30 16.33
C SER A 659 -32.80 7.97 16.46
N LEU A 660 -32.27 7.29 15.45
CA LEU A 660 -30.83 7.10 15.25
C LEU A 660 -30.41 7.71 13.92
N SER A 661 -29.30 8.45 13.93
CA SER A 661 -28.64 8.87 12.71
C SER A 661 -27.64 7.79 12.30
N LEU A 662 -27.82 7.21 11.12
CA LEU A 662 -26.93 6.19 10.58
C LEU A 662 -26.13 6.77 9.41
N GLN A 663 -24.83 6.50 9.38
CA GLN A 663 -23.96 6.88 8.28
C GLN A 663 -22.97 5.76 7.97
N LEU A 664 -22.69 5.54 6.68
CA LEU A 664 -21.63 4.64 6.25
C LEU A 664 -20.40 5.47 5.86
N VAL A 665 -19.23 5.05 6.33
CA VAL A 665 -17.95 5.69 6.01
C VAL A 665 -16.98 4.65 5.48
N LEU A 666 -16.08 5.06 4.60
CA LEU A 666 -14.98 4.25 4.10
C LEU A 666 -13.69 4.63 4.82
N THR A 667 -12.99 3.63 5.33
CA THR A 667 -11.73 3.77 6.07
C THR A 667 -10.58 3.11 5.33
N SER A 668 -9.42 3.77 5.33
CA SER A 668 -8.18 3.13 4.88
C SER A 668 -7.77 2.04 5.85
N ASN A 669 -7.38 0.88 5.32
CA ASN A 669 -6.80 -0.18 6.15
C ASN A 669 -5.44 0.21 6.73
N ILE A 670 -4.69 1.07 6.03
CA ILE A 670 -3.33 1.48 6.40
C ILE A 670 -3.35 2.68 7.34
N TYR A 671 -4.07 3.74 6.97
CA TYR A 671 -4.08 5.00 7.70
C TYR A 671 -5.18 5.09 8.77
N GLY A 672 -6.24 4.29 8.67
CA GLY A 672 -7.37 4.29 9.60
C GLY A 672 -8.30 5.52 9.53
N ASN A 673 -7.98 6.54 8.73
CA ASN A 673 -8.83 7.72 8.55
C ASN A 673 -9.98 7.46 7.56
N TYR A 674 -11.06 8.24 7.70
CA TYR A 674 -12.12 8.29 6.69
C TYR A 674 -11.65 8.99 5.44
N PHE A 675 -11.96 8.40 4.29
CA PHE A 675 -11.67 8.99 2.99
C PHE A 675 -12.93 9.24 2.14
N ALA A 676 -14.04 8.57 2.47
CA ALA A 676 -15.34 8.81 1.86
C ALA A 676 -16.48 8.49 2.82
N SER A 677 -17.66 9.06 2.57
CA SER A 677 -18.86 8.81 3.37
C SER A 677 -20.13 8.87 2.51
N ALA A 678 -21.11 8.04 2.86
CA ALA A 678 -22.48 8.18 2.41
C ALA A 678 -23.18 9.34 3.16
N PRO A 679 -24.25 9.92 2.59
CA PRO A 679 -25.15 10.80 3.35
C PRO A 679 -25.71 10.08 4.57
N SER A 680 -25.83 10.79 5.69
CA SER A 680 -26.50 10.25 6.88
C SER A 680 -28.00 10.11 6.63
N ILE A 681 -28.59 9.06 7.18
CA ILE A 681 -30.04 8.85 7.19
C ILE A 681 -30.57 8.82 8.63
N GLN A 682 -31.86 9.06 8.79
CA GLN A 682 -32.56 8.95 10.08
C GLN A 682 -33.46 7.72 10.08
N VAL A 683 -33.43 6.95 11.16
CA VAL A 683 -34.39 5.87 11.41
C VAL A 683 -35.06 6.04 12.75
N TYR A 684 -36.30 5.55 12.88
CA TYR A 684 -37.14 5.73 14.06
C TYR A 684 -37.51 4.40 14.70
N TYR A 685 -37.49 4.33 16.03
CA TYR A 685 -37.87 3.14 16.76
C TYR A 685 -39.39 2.93 16.74
N ALA A 686 -39.83 1.75 16.29
CA ALA A 686 -41.20 1.28 16.43
C ALA A 686 -41.22 -0.08 17.16
N PRO A 687 -41.67 -0.14 18.43
CA PRO A 687 -41.65 -1.37 19.22
C PRO A 687 -42.60 -2.45 18.69
N ASP A 688 -43.60 -2.07 17.91
CA ASP A 688 -44.61 -2.99 17.35
C ASP A 688 -44.11 -3.72 16.09
N LEU A 689 -42.95 -3.34 15.54
CA LEU A 689 -42.37 -4.01 14.38
C LEU A 689 -41.63 -5.29 14.80
N PRO A 690 -41.76 -6.39 14.03
CA PRO A 690 -41.07 -7.63 14.32
C PRO A 690 -39.56 -7.45 14.23
N GLU A 691 -38.82 -8.17 15.09
CA GLU A 691 -37.37 -8.25 15.00
C GLU A 691 -36.96 -8.98 13.73
N GLU A 692 -35.99 -8.41 13.00
CA GLU A 692 -35.42 -9.10 11.85
C GLU A 692 -34.59 -10.31 12.32
N PRO A 693 -34.71 -11.46 11.63
CA PRO A 693 -33.89 -12.62 11.93
C PRO A 693 -32.41 -12.29 11.69
N ARG A 694 -31.55 -12.72 12.63
CA ARG A 694 -30.10 -12.48 12.52
C ARG A 694 -29.55 -13.18 11.27
N PRO A 695 -28.94 -12.46 10.31
CA PRO A 695 -28.33 -13.08 9.16
C PRO A 695 -27.15 -13.95 9.58
N ALA A 696 -26.90 -15.04 8.85
CA ALA A 696 -25.75 -15.93 9.10
C ALA A 696 -24.39 -15.24 8.90
N ARG A 697 -24.34 -14.14 8.12
CA ARG A 697 -23.14 -13.34 7.84
C ARG A 697 -23.41 -11.87 8.19
N ALA A 698 -23.36 -11.54 9.47
CA ALA A 698 -23.53 -10.16 9.94
C ALA A 698 -22.55 -9.80 11.07
N TYR A 699 -22.09 -8.55 11.05
CA TYR A 699 -21.38 -7.92 12.17
C TYR A 699 -22.41 -7.36 13.15
N HIS A 700 -22.40 -7.87 14.39
CA HIS A 700 -23.41 -7.54 15.38
C HIS A 700 -22.99 -6.34 16.22
N ILE A 701 -23.87 -5.34 16.29
CA ILE A 701 -23.72 -4.11 17.06
C ILE A 701 -24.88 -4.02 18.06
N SER A 702 -24.55 -3.86 19.33
CA SER A 702 -25.52 -3.60 20.40
C SER A 702 -25.26 -2.20 20.96
N LEU A 703 -26.30 -1.36 20.96
CA LEU A 703 -26.27 0.04 21.41
C LEU A 703 -26.47 0.18 22.92
#